data_AF-A0A920FMF7-F1
#
_entry.id   AF-A0A920FMF7-F1
#
_cell.length_a   1.000
_cell.length_b   1.000
_cell.length_c   1.000
_cell.angle_alpha   90.00
_cell.angle_beta   90.00
_cell.angle_gamma   90.00
#
_symmetry.space_group_name_H-M   'P 1'
#
loop_
_entity.id
_entity.type
_entity.pdbx_description
1 polymer ?
#
loop_
_entity_poly.entity_id
_entity_poly.type
_entity_poly.pdbx_seq_one_letter_code
_entity_poly.pdbx_strand_id
1 'polypeptide(L)'
;MSNITISSELREQVRQAREAYLQLANLGTESKNQVLHAFAKALRANTSKILEANALDVVEAEKMVQSGELSESACKRVMLNEAKIELMAQNCESVAKLEDPVGKVLQATRLDEGLDLYRVSCPIGVVLVIFESRPDVVVQISALAVKSGNAVILKGGREAVHSNRVLAEILRQTADDFEEMPINALSLVESRDEVSQLVQMSEELDLIIPRGSNELVQSIQARAQVPVLGHADGICHVFIDANADPEKARKVVLDSKTDYPAVCNALETLLVDRELNPELLKKIMEDLVQAGVEIRACPDTQKKLEGHSQLEMGNASEEDWKTEHLEMVLSVKTVAGLEEAIQHINRYGSNHTDSIVTESRETAERFMNEVDSAGVFWNASTRFADGFRYGLGAEVGVSTCKTQPADPSDWRNGDLQIQTLWKRPGSGKLQQRGKEIHASAPGNLKNTFCPCFQKDITRDWLPRYTGTEIGEFGDYILLTNFDNYVTKFSERFEMPIRGEGGPMQTCTNRDGLTIINFGIGSANAATIMDLLSARHPRGVLFLGKCGGLKRSTEIGRFILPIAAIRGEGTSNDYLPPEVPALPSFKLHKFVSNTLIEFEQEYRTGVIYTTNRRVWEWDKEFRKRLTRLSTIGIDMETATLFIVGHANKISRGALLLVSDMPLMPDGIKTQKMDRRVNAKFVDMHLEMGIRAMTEIGEKGEEIKHFGY
;
A
#
# COMPACT_ATOMS: atom_id res chain seq x y z
N MET A 1 27.11 -8.19 6.11
CA MET A 1 25.76 -8.32 6.70
C MET A 1 25.70 -9.69 7.34
N SER A 2 25.80 -9.76 8.66
CA SER A 2 25.65 -11.01 9.41
C SER A 2 24.22 -11.51 9.26
N ASN A 3 24.04 -12.76 8.82
CA ASN A 3 22.74 -13.43 8.83
C ASN A 3 22.27 -13.49 10.28
N ILE A 4 21.24 -12.71 10.62
CA ILE A 4 20.58 -12.78 11.92
C ILE A 4 19.74 -14.05 11.90
N THR A 5 20.13 -15.05 12.69
CA THR A 5 19.34 -16.27 12.89
C THR A 5 18.18 -15.92 13.82
N ILE A 6 16.95 -15.89 13.28
CA ILE A 6 15.73 -15.67 14.07
C ILE A 6 15.55 -16.85 15.03
N SER A 7 15.31 -16.59 16.32
CA SER A 7 15.09 -17.65 17.31
C SER A 7 13.82 -18.45 16.98
N SER A 8 13.86 -19.76 17.21
CA SER A 8 12.70 -20.64 16.95
C SER A 8 11.49 -20.30 17.83
N GLU A 9 11.74 -19.80 19.04
CA GLU A 9 10.72 -19.39 20.01
C GLU A 9 9.97 -18.14 19.55
N LEU A 10 10.70 -17.13 19.05
CA LEU A 10 10.11 -15.91 18.52
C LEU A 10 9.24 -16.19 17.29
N ARG A 11 9.72 -17.04 16.36
CA ARG A 11 8.93 -17.44 15.18
C ARG A 11 7.65 -18.16 15.58
N GLU A 12 7.73 -19.04 16.57
CA GLU A 12 6.54 -19.74 17.07
C GLU A 12 5.54 -18.76 17.69
N GLN A 13 6.00 -17.76 18.44
CA GLN A 13 5.14 -16.75 19.06
C GLN A 13 4.41 -15.89 18.01
N VAL A 14 5.10 -15.48 16.94
CA VAL A 14 4.48 -14.72 15.83
C VAL A 14 3.48 -15.59 15.06
N ARG A 15 3.82 -16.86 14.81
CA ARG A 15 2.91 -17.84 14.19
C ARG A 15 1.63 -18.03 15.01
N GLN A 16 1.76 -18.15 16.33
CA GLN A 16 0.62 -18.27 17.24
C GLN A 16 -0.25 -17.01 17.27
N ALA A 17 0.34 -15.82 17.21
CA ALA A 17 -0.40 -14.56 17.09
C ALA A 17 -1.19 -14.50 15.76
N ARG A 18 -0.61 -15.01 14.67
CA ARG A 18 -1.29 -15.09 13.36
C ARG A 18 -2.50 -16.02 13.38
N GLU A 19 -2.39 -17.17 14.06
CA GLU A 19 -3.51 -18.10 14.25
C GLU A 19 -4.62 -17.47 15.13
N ALA A 20 -4.21 -16.80 16.21
CA ALA A 20 -5.12 -16.09 17.10
C ALA A 20 -5.87 -14.95 16.39
N TYR A 21 -5.20 -14.20 15.51
CA TYR A 21 -5.83 -13.15 14.70
C TYR A 21 -7.05 -13.66 13.94
N LEU A 22 -6.95 -14.82 13.26
CA LEU A 22 -8.06 -15.35 12.46
C LEU A 22 -9.31 -15.66 13.30
N GLN A 23 -9.12 -16.05 14.56
CA GLN A 23 -10.22 -16.27 15.50
C GLN A 23 -10.78 -14.94 16.01
N LEU A 24 -9.90 -14.03 16.43
CA LEU A 24 -10.28 -12.71 16.95
C LEU A 24 -10.99 -11.83 15.91
N ALA A 25 -10.63 -11.93 14.63
CA ALA A 25 -11.27 -11.20 13.54
C ALA A 25 -12.76 -11.57 13.36
N ASN A 26 -13.19 -12.74 13.84
CA ASN A 26 -14.55 -13.27 13.71
C ASN A 26 -15.36 -13.17 15.01
N LEU A 27 -14.76 -12.68 16.11
CA LEU A 27 -15.46 -12.46 17.37
C LEU A 27 -16.56 -11.39 17.22
N GLY A 28 -17.72 -11.64 17.82
CA GLY A 28 -18.82 -10.69 17.84
C GLY A 28 -18.50 -9.45 18.69
N THR A 29 -19.09 -8.31 18.33
CA THR A 29 -18.91 -7.03 19.04
C THR A 29 -19.20 -7.14 20.54
N GLU A 30 -20.26 -7.86 20.90
CA GLU A 30 -20.66 -8.03 22.30
C GLU A 30 -19.59 -8.82 23.09
N SER A 31 -19.09 -9.93 22.55
CA SER A 31 -18.01 -10.70 23.16
C SER A 31 -16.75 -9.85 23.35
N LYS A 32 -16.34 -9.07 22.33
CA LYS A 32 -15.21 -8.14 22.44
C LYS A 32 -15.43 -7.11 23.56
N ASN A 33 -16.62 -6.51 23.63
CA ASN A 33 -16.95 -5.51 24.64
C ASN A 33 -16.97 -6.10 26.06
N GLN A 34 -17.44 -7.34 26.23
CA GLN A 34 -17.41 -8.04 27.52
C GLN A 34 -15.98 -8.26 28.01
N VAL A 35 -15.07 -8.66 27.12
CA VAL A 35 -13.64 -8.79 27.43
C VAL A 35 -13.06 -7.43 27.86
N LEU A 36 -13.38 -6.34 27.17
CA LEU A 36 -12.91 -4.99 27.52
C LEU A 36 -13.41 -4.52 28.89
N HIS A 37 -14.67 -4.79 29.23
CA HIS A 37 -15.20 -4.51 30.56
C HIS A 37 -14.56 -5.38 31.64
N ALA A 38 -14.25 -6.65 31.32
CA ALA A 38 -13.53 -7.54 32.22
C ALA A 38 -12.09 -7.04 32.46
N PHE A 39 -11.39 -6.56 31.43
CA PHE A 39 -10.08 -5.92 31.58
C PHE A 39 -10.13 -4.74 32.55
N ALA A 40 -11.11 -3.85 32.39
CA ALA A 40 -11.28 -2.71 33.30
C ALA A 40 -11.48 -3.15 34.76
N LYS A 41 -12.31 -4.18 34.99
CA LYS A 41 -12.54 -4.75 36.33
C LYS A 41 -11.27 -5.42 36.89
N ALA A 42 -10.56 -6.18 36.07
CA ALA A 42 -9.35 -6.90 36.47
C ALA A 42 -8.20 -5.94 36.83
N LEU A 43 -8.03 -4.85 36.08
CA LEU A 43 -7.06 -3.81 36.39
C LEU A 43 -7.33 -3.17 37.75
N ARG A 44 -8.59 -2.78 38.01
CA ARG A 44 -8.99 -2.22 39.31
C ARG A 44 -8.77 -3.20 40.47
N ALA A 45 -9.15 -4.47 40.28
CA ALA A 45 -8.99 -5.50 41.29
C ALA A 45 -7.51 -5.82 41.61
N ASN A 46 -6.61 -5.63 40.64
CA ASN A 46 -5.18 -5.90 40.79
C ASN A 46 -4.32 -4.64 40.98
N THR A 47 -4.93 -3.50 41.36
CA THR A 47 -4.23 -2.21 41.53
C THR A 47 -2.99 -2.35 42.42
N SER A 48 -3.09 -3.01 43.58
CA SER A 48 -1.96 -3.20 44.50
C SER A 48 -0.82 -3.99 43.85
N LYS A 49 -1.14 -5.08 43.14
CA LYS A 49 -0.16 -5.91 42.43
C LYS A 49 0.57 -5.12 41.33
N ILE A 50 -0.15 -4.27 40.60
CA ILE A 50 0.42 -3.42 39.55
C ILE A 50 1.38 -2.39 40.16
N LEU A 51 0.99 -1.73 41.26
CA LEU A 51 1.83 -0.74 41.93
C LEU A 51 3.08 -1.35 42.56
N GLU A 52 2.97 -2.54 43.15
CA GLU A 52 4.12 -3.28 43.69
C GLU A 52 5.14 -3.60 42.59
N ALA A 53 4.69 -4.07 41.42
CA ALA A 53 5.56 -4.33 40.28
C ALA A 53 6.19 -3.04 39.72
N ASN A 54 5.40 -1.96 39.63
CA ASN A 54 5.90 -0.67 39.17
C ASN A 54 6.94 -0.05 40.10
N ALA A 55 6.81 -0.25 41.42
CA ALA A 55 7.80 0.23 42.38
C ALA A 55 9.20 -0.37 42.12
N LEU A 56 9.28 -1.63 41.68
CA LEU A 56 10.54 -2.26 41.28
C LEU A 56 11.13 -1.60 40.03
N ASP A 57 10.29 -1.35 39.02
CA ASP A 57 10.71 -0.67 37.79
C ASP A 57 11.17 0.77 38.06
N VAL A 58 10.48 1.51 38.94
CA VAL A 58 10.86 2.89 39.29
C VAL A 58 12.24 2.93 39.94
N VAL A 59 12.55 2.00 40.85
CA VAL A 59 13.88 1.91 41.46
C VAL A 59 14.97 1.62 40.42
N GLU A 60 14.71 0.73 39.46
CA GLU A 60 15.66 0.45 38.39
C GLU A 60 15.78 1.62 37.41
N ALA A 61 14.67 2.28 37.05
CA ALA A 61 14.65 3.45 36.19
C ALA A 61 15.42 4.64 36.81
N GLU A 62 15.28 4.88 38.11
CA GLU A 62 16.05 5.89 38.84
C GLU A 62 17.56 5.62 38.80
N LYS A 63 17.98 4.34 38.90
CA LYS A 63 19.40 3.96 38.71
C LYS A 63 19.87 4.24 37.29
N MET A 64 19.04 3.98 36.29
CA MET A 64 19.36 4.27 34.88
C MET A 64 19.45 5.77 34.61
N VAL A 65 18.67 6.60 35.32
CA VAL A 65 18.83 8.06 35.28
C VAL A 65 20.18 8.47 35.87
N GLN A 66 20.57 7.88 37.00
CA GLN A 66 21.88 8.16 37.63
C GLN A 66 23.07 7.71 36.77
N SER A 67 22.93 6.62 36.00
CA SER A 67 23.96 6.16 35.06
C SER A 67 23.96 6.91 33.71
N GLY A 68 22.97 7.77 33.47
CA GLY A 68 22.80 8.51 32.21
C GLY A 68 22.22 7.67 31.06
N GLU A 69 21.70 6.47 31.33
CA GLU A 69 21.06 5.60 30.35
C GLU A 69 19.60 5.98 30.06
N LEU A 70 18.94 6.69 30.98
CA LEU A 70 17.55 7.11 30.87
C LEU A 70 17.41 8.60 31.23
N SER A 71 16.53 9.34 30.54
CA SER A 71 16.23 10.73 30.92
C SER A 71 15.23 10.81 32.08
N GLU A 72 15.27 11.90 32.84
CA GLU A 72 14.27 12.14 33.90
C GLU A 72 12.82 12.14 33.37
N SER A 73 12.63 12.68 32.16
CA SER A 73 11.32 12.69 31.48
C SER A 73 10.83 11.27 31.16
N ALA A 74 11.72 10.39 30.70
CA ALA A 74 11.38 9.00 30.45
C ALA A 74 11.08 8.25 31.77
N CYS A 75 11.87 8.50 32.82
CA CYS A 75 11.60 7.93 34.15
C CYS A 75 10.22 8.32 34.71
N LYS A 76 9.82 9.60 34.59
CA LYS A 76 8.47 10.05 34.99
C LYS A 76 7.34 9.34 34.24
N ARG A 77 7.59 8.93 32.99
CA ARG A 77 6.60 8.21 32.18
C ARG A 77 6.43 6.75 32.64
N VAL A 78 7.48 6.12 33.17
CA VAL A 78 7.44 4.76 33.73
C VAL A 78 6.54 4.67 34.97
N MET A 79 6.49 5.73 35.78
CA MET A 79 5.75 5.73 37.04
C MET A 79 4.24 5.53 36.83
N LEU A 80 3.66 4.57 37.55
CA LEU A 80 2.22 4.36 37.68
C LEU A 80 1.74 4.80 39.06
N ASN A 81 0.50 5.27 39.11
CA ASN A 81 -0.22 5.57 40.34
C ASN A 81 -1.67 5.11 40.20
N GLU A 82 -2.44 5.14 41.28
CA GLU A 82 -3.84 4.72 41.27
C GLU A 82 -4.67 5.46 40.22
N ALA A 83 -4.43 6.77 40.02
CA ALA A 83 -5.14 7.56 39.02
C ALA A 83 -4.82 7.10 37.59
N LYS A 84 -3.57 6.76 37.27
CA LYS A 84 -3.18 6.19 35.97
C LYS A 84 -3.80 4.80 35.76
N ILE A 85 -3.88 3.97 36.80
CA ILE A 85 -4.51 2.64 36.72
C ILE A 85 -6.02 2.78 36.48
N GLU A 86 -6.68 3.69 37.18
CA GLU A 86 -8.08 4.00 36.93
C GLU A 86 -8.29 4.55 35.51
N LEU A 87 -7.39 5.42 35.02
CA LEU A 87 -7.44 5.91 33.64
C LEU A 87 -7.30 4.76 32.62
N MET A 88 -6.41 3.80 32.85
CA MET A 88 -6.29 2.60 32.02
C MET A 88 -7.60 1.79 32.00
N ALA A 89 -8.26 1.62 33.15
CA ALA A 89 -9.54 0.93 33.22
C ALA A 89 -10.66 1.70 32.49
N GLN A 90 -10.71 3.02 32.65
CA GLN A 90 -11.65 3.89 31.93
C GLN A 90 -11.41 3.90 30.43
N ASN A 91 -10.15 3.78 29.99
CA ASN A 91 -9.80 3.65 28.58
C ASN A 91 -10.39 2.38 27.99
N CYS A 92 -10.29 1.23 28.67
CA CYS A 92 -10.94 -0.01 28.23
C CYS A 92 -12.47 0.16 28.08
N GLU A 93 -13.12 0.81 29.05
CA GLU A 93 -14.56 1.09 29.00
C GLU A 93 -14.93 2.07 27.88
N SER A 94 -14.08 3.05 27.60
CA SER A 94 -14.26 4.02 26.53
C SER A 94 -14.13 3.35 25.17
N VAL A 95 -13.13 2.48 24.99
CA VAL A 95 -12.95 1.67 23.77
C VAL A 95 -14.12 0.71 23.57
N ALA A 96 -14.68 0.13 24.64
CA ALA A 96 -15.88 -0.72 24.54
C ALA A 96 -17.10 0.05 23.98
N LYS A 97 -17.23 1.34 24.32
CA LYS A 97 -18.30 2.23 23.82
C LYS A 97 -18.14 2.65 22.36
N LEU A 98 -16.93 2.56 21.81
CA LEU A 98 -16.71 2.87 20.40
C LEU A 98 -17.52 1.91 19.52
N GLU A 99 -17.90 2.38 18.33
CA GLU A 99 -18.53 1.51 17.34
C GLU A 99 -17.53 0.42 16.91
N ASP A 100 -17.93 -0.85 16.84
CA ASP A 100 -17.04 -1.90 16.36
C ASP A 100 -16.69 -1.64 14.90
N PRO A 101 -15.41 -1.42 14.59
CA PRO A 101 -15.07 -0.96 13.27
C PRO A 101 -15.05 -2.15 12.29
N VAL A 102 -15.03 -3.40 12.75
CA VAL A 102 -14.93 -4.63 11.92
C VAL A 102 -16.27 -4.98 11.26
N GLY A 103 -16.23 -5.34 9.97
CA GLY A 103 -17.40 -5.86 9.26
C GLY A 103 -18.38 -4.80 8.75
N LYS A 104 -18.06 -3.50 8.90
CA LYS A 104 -18.85 -2.39 8.38
C LYS A 104 -18.80 -2.36 6.86
N VAL A 105 -19.97 -2.24 6.24
CA VAL A 105 -20.07 -1.98 4.80
C VAL A 105 -19.79 -0.49 4.56
N LEU A 106 -18.65 -0.19 3.95
CA LEU A 106 -18.23 1.16 3.59
C LEU A 106 -18.84 1.61 2.27
N GLN A 107 -19.01 0.66 1.35
CA GLN A 107 -19.63 0.90 0.05
C GLN A 107 -20.45 -0.32 -0.35
N ALA A 108 -21.65 -0.11 -0.88
CA ALA A 108 -22.45 -1.16 -1.48
C ALA A 108 -22.92 -0.71 -2.85
N THR A 109 -22.61 -1.50 -3.88
CA THR A 109 -23.01 -1.22 -5.26
C THR A 109 -23.69 -2.46 -5.82
N ARG A 110 -24.96 -2.32 -6.20
CA ARG A 110 -25.62 -3.33 -7.03
C ARG A 110 -25.08 -3.19 -8.45
N LEU A 111 -24.29 -4.17 -8.88
CA LEU A 111 -23.73 -4.21 -10.22
C LEU A 111 -24.74 -4.75 -11.24
N ASP A 112 -25.65 -5.65 -10.82
CA ASP A 112 -26.69 -6.27 -11.65
C ASP A 112 -27.81 -6.88 -10.78
N GLU A 113 -28.89 -7.40 -11.39
CA GLU A 113 -29.93 -8.15 -10.67
C GLU A 113 -29.32 -9.36 -9.92
N GLY A 114 -29.36 -9.32 -8.59
CA GLY A 114 -28.79 -10.37 -7.74
C GLY A 114 -27.26 -10.36 -7.65
N LEU A 115 -26.60 -9.29 -8.14
CA LEU A 115 -25.16 -9.08 -8.00
C LEU A 115 -24.87 -7.81 -7.22
N ASP A 116 -24.69 -7.97 -5.92
CA ASP A 116 -24.34 -6.88 -5.01
C ASP A 116 -22.85 -7.01 -4.62
N LEU A 117 -22.10 -5.91 -4.79
CA LEU A 117 -20.70 -5.78 -4.40
C LEU A 117 -20.61 -4.91 -3.15
N TYR A 118 -19.91 -5.39 -2.13
CA TYR A 118 -19.73 -4.68 -0.87
C TYR A 118 -18.26 -4.44 -0.59
N ARG A 119 -17.84 -3.20 -0.34
CA ARG A 119 -16.57 -2.88 0.32
C ARG A 119 -16.82 -2.95 1.82
N VAL A 120 -16.13 -3.85 2.50
CA VAL A 120 -16.33 -4.15 3.91
C VAL A 120 -15.02 -3.97 4.66
N SER A 121 -15.11 -3.39 5.83
CA SER A 121 -14.00 -3.19 6.74
C SER A 121 -13.57 -4.56 7.38
N CYS A 122 -12.27 -4.87 7.43
CA CYS A 122 -11.70 -5.98 8.20
C CYS A 122 -10.46 -5.56 9.01
N PRO A 123 -10.07 -6.32 10.05
CA PRO A 123 -8.85 -5.98 10.79
C PRO A 123 -7.61 -6.02 9.89
N ILE A 124 -6.54 -5.38 10.35
CA ILE A 124 -5.25 -5.31 9.65
C ILE A 124 -4.56 -6.67 9.68
N GLY A 125 -4.57 -7.34 10.84
CA GLY A 125 -3.93 -8.63 11.05
C GLY A 125 -3.16 -8.71 12.37
N VAL A 126 -1.85 -8.97 12.27
CA VAL A 126 -0.91 -9.02 13.39
C VAL A 126 -0.12 -7.71 13.43
N VAL A 127 -0.27 -6.99 14.54
CA VAL A 127 0.38 -5.70 14.78
C VAL A 127 1.49 -5.87 15.81
N LEU A 128 2.71 -5.43 15.46
CA LEU A 128 3.83 -5.34 16.40
C LEU A 128 3.91 -3.92 16.95
N VAL A 129 3.77 -3.75 18.27
CA VAL A 129 3.94 -2.45 18.92
C VAL A 129 5.19 -2.45 19.77
N ILE A 130 6.13 -1.58 19.43
CA ILE A 130 7.40 -1.41 20.13
C ILE A 130 7.34 -0.07 20.87
N PHE A 131 7.48 -0.07 22.19
CA PHE A 131 7.29 1.13 22.99
C PHE A 131 8.30 1.28 24.13
N GLU A 132 8.54 2.53 24.53
CA GLU A 132 9.48 2.88 25.59
C GLU A 132 8.81 3.69 26.71
N SER A 133 9.19 3.35 27.93
CA SER A 133 8.98 4.10 29.16
C SER A 133 7.52 4.42 29.47
N ARG A 134 6.57 3.62 28.93
CA ARG A 134 5.13 3.81 29.07
C ARG A 134 4.41 2.49 29.29
N PRO A 135 4.31 2.00 30.54
CA PRO A 135 3.64 0.73 30.83
C PRO A 135 2.15 0.72 30.45
N ASP A 136 1.50 1.89 30.47
CA ASP A 136 0.10 2.11 30.13
C ASP A 136 -0.24 1.75 28.67
N VAL A 137 0.75 1.79 27.78
CA VAL A 137 0.60 1.39 26.37
C VAL A 137 0.19 -0.07 26.25
N VAL A 138 0.61 -0.95 27.17
CA VAL A 138 0.21 -2.38 27.18
C VAL A 138 -1.30 -2.51 27.19
N VAL A 139 -1.98 -1.77 28.07
CA VAL A 139 -3.44 -1.82 28.21
C VAL A 139 -4.12 -1.13 27.04
N GLN A 140 -3.68 0.08 26.69
CA GLN A 140 -4.28 0.88 25.64
C GLN A 140 -4.30 0.13 24.29
N ILE A 141 -3.16 -0.43 23.90
CA ILE A 141 -3.03 -1.14 22.63
C ILE A 141 -3.77 -2.47 22.65
N SER A 142 -3.72 -3.21 23.77
CA SER A 142 -4.47 -4.45 23.89
C SER A 142 -5.98 -4.22 23.76
N ALA A 143 -6.50 -3.16 24.38
CA ALA A 143 -7.92 -2.79 24.28
C ALA A 143 -8.30 -2.45 22.83
N LEU A 144 -7.49 -1.65 22.15
CA LEU A 144 -7.72 -1.29 20.74
C LEU A 144 -7.61 -2.52 19.83
N ALA A 145 -6.64 -3.40 20.05
CA ALA A 145 -6.44 -4.63 19.29
C ALA A 145 -7.66 -5.56 19.41
N VAL A 146 -8.17 -5.79 20.63
CA VAL A 146 -9.40 -6.59 20.86
C VAL A 146 -10.60 -5.96 20.15
N LYS A 147 -10.81 -4.65 20.29
CA LYS A 147 -11.94 -3.95 19.65
C LYS A 147 -11.89 -4.04 18.13
N SER A 148 -10.73 -3.78 17.56
CA SER A 148 -10.49 -3.76 16.11
C SER A 148 -10.27 -5.15 15.50
N GLY A 149 -10.25 -6.22 16.30
CA GLY A 149 -10.11 -7.59 15.82
C GLY A 149 -8.69 -7.98 15.39
N ASN A 150 -7.67 -7.26 15.85
CA ASN A 150 -6.26 -7.49 15.51
C ASN A 150 -5.55 -8.29 16.61
N ALA A 151 -4.63 -9.18 16.23
CA ALA A 151 -3.68 -9.73 17.20
C ALA A 151 -2.53 -8.73 17.39
N VAL A 152 -2.01 -8.65 18.61
CA VAL A 152 -0.90 -7.75 18.95
C VAL A 152 0.26 -8.49 19.60
N ILE A 153 1.46 -8.12 19.17
CA ILE A 153 2.71 -8.46 19.82
C ILE A 153 3.28 -7.18 20.41
N LEU A 154 3.43 -7.15 21.72
CA LEU A 154 3.90 -6.00 22.50
C LEU A 154 5.36 -6.18 22.85
N LYS A 155 6.16 -5.15 22.61
CA LYS A 155 7.57 -5.11 23.00
C LYS A 155 7.90 -3.82 23.73
N GLY A 156 7.94 -3.90 25.06
CA GLY A 156 8.28 -2.78 25.92
C GLY A 156 9.78 -2.60 26.14
N GLY A 157 10.17 -1.41 26.59
CA GLY A 157 11.51 -1.09 27.07
C GLY A 157 11.93 -1.88 28.32
N ARG A 158 13.24 -1.87 28.63
CA ARG A 158 13.80 -2.64 29.76
C ARG A 158 13.56 -2.00 31.12
N GLU A 159 13.27 -0.72 31.13
CA GLU A 159 12.98 0.12 32.27
C GLU A 159 11.59 -0.12 32.87
N ALA A 160 10.72 -0.88 32.20
CA ALA A 160 9.32 -1.13 32.61
C ALA A 160 8.94 -2.62 32.59
N VAL A 161 9.92 -3.51 32.72
CA VAL A 161 9.73 -4.96 32.51
C VAL A 161 8.74 -5.55 33.51
N HIS A 162 8.81 -5.18 34.79
CA HIS A 162 7.95 -5.76 35.82
C HIS A 162 6.49 -5.33 35.63
N SER A 163 6.25 -4.05 35.34
CA SER A 163 4.95 -3.47 35.06
C SER A 163 4.33 -4.08 33.80
N ASN A 164 5.11 -4.13 32.71
CA ASN A 164 4.64 -4.69 31.43
C ASN A 164 4.22 -6.16 31.58
N ARG A 165 5.03 -6.96 32.28
CA ARG A 165 4.73 -8.37 32.53
C ARG A 165 3.44 -8.54 33.32
N VAL A 166 3.30 -7.83 34.45
CA VAL A 166 2.11 -7.95 35.30
C VAL A 166 0.85 -7.49 34.57
N LEU A 167 0.93 -6.38 33.82
CA LEU A 167 -0.20 -5.91 33.01
C LEU A 167 -0.59 -6.93 31.94
N ALA A 168 0.37 -7.43 31.15
CA ALA A 168 0.10 -8.42 30.12
C ALA A 168 -0.45 -9.74 30.69
N GLU A 169 0.07 -10.20 31.84
CA GLU A 169 -0.44 -11.37 32.54
C GLU A 169 -1.89 -11.20 32.99
N ILE A 170 -2.24 -10.05 33.58
CA ILE A 170 -3.62 -9.75 34.01
C ILE A 170 -4.56 -9.78 32.80
N LEU A 171 -4.19 -9.13 31.70
CA LEU A 171 -5.00 -9.09 30.48
C LEU A 171 -5.16 -10.50 29.87
N ARG A 172 -4.08 -11.27 29.78
CA ARG A 172 -4.10 -12.63 29.24
C ARG A 172 -4.94 -13.57 30.10
N GLN A 173 -4.79 -13.53 31.43
CA GLN A 173 -5.60 -14.33 32.36
C GLN A 173 -7.07 -13.96 32.27
N THR A 174 -7.37 -12.66 32.18
CA THR A 174 -8.76 -12.20 32.04
C THR A 174 -9.35 -12.59 30.69
N ALA A 175 -8.55 -12.64 29.63
CA ALA A 175 -8.97 -13.11 28.31
C ALA A 175 -9.25 -14.62 28.30
N ASP A 176 -8.49 -15.42 29.06
CA ASP A 176 -8.63 -16.88 29.19
C ASP A 176 -9.96 -17.30 29.85
N ASP A 177 -10.60 -16.40 30.61
CA ASP A 177 -11.95 -16.61 31.17
C ASP A 177 -13.05 -16.65 30.07
N PHE A 178 -12.73 -16.29 28.83
CA PHE A 178 -13.65 -16.25 27.70
C PHE A 178 -13.26 -17.31 26.66
N GLU A 179 -14.08 -18.36 26.53
CA GLU A 179 -13.82 -19.50 25.62
C GLU A 179 -13.61 -19.08 24.14
N GLU A 180 -14.27 -18.01 23.71
CA GLU A 180 -14.17 -17.51 22.34
C GLU A 180 -12.89 -16.68 22.08
N MET A 181 -12.16 -16.29 23.14
CA MET A 181 -11.01 -15.40 23.04
C MET A 181 -9.70 -16.19 22.88
N PRO A 182 -8.97 -16.01 21.77
CA PRO A 182 -7.73 -16.73 21.55
C PRO A 182 -6.61 -16.25 22.49
N ILE A 183 -6.01 -17.18 23.24
CA ILE A 183 -5.00 -16.89 24.26
C ILE A 183 -3.78 -16.11 23.74
N ASN A 184 -3.40 -16.32 22.48
CA ASN A 184 -2.20 -15.74 21.87
C ASN A 184 -2.48 -14.43 21.09
N ALA A 185 -3.70 -13.89 21.14
CA ALA A 185 -4.00 -12.61 20.49
C ALA A 185 -3.30 -11.42 21.18
N LEU A 186 -2.95 -11.56 22.46
CA LEU A 186 -2.21 -10.56 23.22
C LEU A 186 -0.90 -11.19 23.70
N SER A 187 0.20 -10.90 23.01
CA SER A 187 1.51 -11.46 23.32
C SER A 187 2.48 -10.38 23.80
N LEU A 188 3.28 -10.66 24.83
CA LEU A 188 4.37 -9.81 25.28
C LEU A 188 5.72 -10.49 24.98
N VAL A 189 6.63 -9.71 24.42
CA VAL A 189 8.02 -10.12 24.13
C VAL A 189 8.95 -9.39 25.08
N GLU A 190 9.79 -10.12 25.80
CA GLU A 190 10.62 -9.54 26.88
C GLU A 190 12.11 -9.41 26.51
N SER A 191 12.58 -10.19 25.53
CA SER A 191 14.02 -10.29 25.22
C SER A 191 14.53 -9.12 24.36
N ARG A 192 15.79 -8.70 24.59
CA ARG A 192 16.40 -7.53 23.95
C ARG A 192 16.86 -7.81 22.51
N ASP A 193 17.30 -9.04 22.24
CA ASP A 193 17.86 -9.45 20.95
C ASP A 193 16.78 -9.67 19.87
N GLU A 194 15.50 -9.63 20.28
CA GLU A 194 14.36 -9.96 19.44
C GLU A 194 13.81 -8.76 18.65
N VAL A 195 14.09 -7.50 19.03
CA VAL A 195 13.58 -6.33 18.28
C VAL A 195 14.10 -6.32 16.84
N SER A 196 15.40 -6.51 16.65
CA SER A 196 16.02 -6.53 15.32
C SER A 196 15.56 -7.73 14.49
N GLN A 197 15.21 -8.84 15.13
CA GLN A 197 14.66 -10.04 14.50
C GLN A 197 13.20 -9.81 14.09
N LEU A 198 12.35 -9.33 15.01
CA LEU A 198 10.93 -9.05 14.81
C LEU A 198 10.68 -8.08 13.66
N VAL A 199 11.46 -6.99 13.61
CA VAL A 199 11.30 -5.94 12.58
C VAL A 199 11.60 -6.48 11.16
N GLN A 200 12.34 -7.60 11.05
CA GLN A 200 12.65 -8.25 9.78
C GLN A 200 11.65 -9.36 9.39
N MET A 201 10.67 -9.71 10.23
CA MET A 201 9.71 -10.80 9.99
C MET A 201 8.52 -10.35 9.12
N SER A 202 8.79 -10.04 7.85
CA SER A 202 7.80 -9.47 6.91
C SER A 202 6.69 -10.40 6.43
N GLU A 203 6.86 -11.72 6.56
CA GLU A 203 5.85 -12.68 6.09
C GLU A 203 4.69 -12.89 7.09
N GLU A 204 4.90 -12.55 8.37
CA GLU A 204 3.99 -12.91 9.46
C GLU A 204 3.40 -11.70 10.20
N LEU A 205 3.98 -10.51 10.04
CA LEU A 205 3.53 -9.23 10.60
C LEU A 205 2.93 -8.33 9.51
N ASP A 206 1.83 -7.64 9.81
CA ASP A 206 1.14 -6.75 8.84
C ASP A 206 1.40 -5.26 9.11
N LEU A 207 1.72 -4.88 10.35
CA LEU A 207 1.99 -3.49 10.74
C LEU A 207 2.94 -3.40 11.94
N ILE A 208 3.85 -2.41 11.93
CA ILE A 208 4.69 -2.06 13.08
C ILE A 208 4.33 -0.66 13.58
N ILE A 209 4.22 -0.49 14.89
CA ILE A 209 3.91 0.80 15.52
C ILE A 209 4.98 1.10 16.58
N PRO A 210 5.96 1.97 16.28
CA PRO A 210 6.92 2.44 17.26
C PRO A 210 6.34 3.60 18.09
N ARG A 211 6.50 3.54 19.42
CA ARG A 211 6.05 4.54 20.39
C ARG A 211 7.17 4.83 21.39
N GLY A 212 8.08 5.73 21.04
CA GLY A 212 9.25 6.03 21.86
C GLY A 212 9.94 7.30 21.39
N SER A 213 11.27 7.34 21.53
CA SER A 213 12.05 8.47 21.03
C SER A 213 12.13 8.49 19.49
N ASN A 214 12.52 9.64 18.94
CA ASN A 214 12.72 9.82 17.50
C ASN A 214 13.77 8.83 16.98
N GLU A 215 14.84 8.57 17.74
CA GLU A 215 15.88 7.60 17.39
C GLU A 215 15.33 6.17 17.29
N LEU A 216 14.44 5.76 18.20
CA LEU A 216 13.79 4.45 18.14
C LEU A 216 12.98 4.34 16.85
N VAL A 217 12.12 5.32 16.57
CA VAL A 217 11.25 5.32 15.39
C VAL A 217 12.07 5.25 14.10
N GLN A 218 13.09 6.11 13.96
CA GLN A 218 13.98 6.13 12.80
C GLN A 218 14.73 4.79 12.64
N SER A 219 15.18 4.19 13.74
CA SER A 219 15.89 2.90 13.69
C SER A 219 15.01 1.76 13.19
N ILE A 220 13.71 1.77 13.55
CA ILE A 220 12.72 0.78 13.12
C ILE A 220 12.37 1.02 11.66
N GLN A 221 12.05 2.26 11.27
CA GLN A 221 11.74 2.63 9.89
C GLN A 221 12.88 2.26 8.92
N ALA A 222 14.14 2.41 9.32
CA ALA A 222 15.30 2.06 8.50
C ALA A 222 15.50 0.55 8.30
N ARG A 223 14.90 -0.30 9.14
CA ARG A 223 15.11 -1.76 9.13
C ARG A 223 13.87 -2.56 8.78
N ALA A 224 12.69 -1.97 8.95
CA ALA A 224 11.41 -2.61 8.74
C ALA A 224 11.18 -2.98 7.27
N GLN A 225 10.67 -4.18 7.05
CA GLN A 225 10.18 -4.63 5.74
C GLN A 225 8.64 -4.62 5.66
N VAL A 226 7.99 -4.29 6.78
CA VAL A 226 6.53 -4.18 6.97
C VAL A 226 6.19 -2.70 7.09
N PRO A 227 4.98 -2.24 6.70
CA PRO A 227 4.53 -0.88 6.95
C PRO A 227 4.75 -0.46 8.42
N VAL A 228 5.23 0.77 8.61
CA VAL A 228 5.47 1.36 9.94
C VAL A 228 4.56 2.57 10.10
N LEU A 229 3.71 2.55 11.12
CA LEU A 229 2.84 3.67 11.46
C LEU A 229 3.39 4.42 12.67
N GLY A 230 3.93 5.60 12.41
CA GLY A 230 4.41 6.54 13.43
C GLY A 230 4.90 7.83 12.76
N HIS A 231 5.50 8.71 13.55
CA HIS A 231 6.21 9.90 13.07
C HIS A 231 7.60 9.93 13.71
N ALA A 232 8.60 10.34 12.94
CA ALA A 232 9.96 10.45 13.42
C ALA A 232 10.20 11.77 14.13
N ASP A 233 9.57 12.87 13.69
CA ASP A 233 9.78 14.22 14.20
C ASP A 233 8.44 14.99 14.23
N GLY A 234 8.38 16.06 15.03
CA GLY A 234 7.20 16.89 15.28
C GLY A 234 7.39 18.39 15.03
N ILE A 235 8.15 18.76 13.99
CA ILE A 235 8.37 20.17 13.61
C ILE A 235 7.07 20.76 13.03
N CYS A 236 6.32 21.46 13.88
CA CYS A 236 5.02 22.06 13.58
C CYS A 236 5.11 23.58 13.43
N HIS A 237 4.30 24.15 12.53
CA HIS A 237 4.27 25.59 12.25
C HIS A 237 2.93 26.24 12.55
N VAL A 238 2.99 27.52 12.90
CA VAL A 238 1.85 28.44 12.84
C VAL A 238 2.24 29.60 11.92
N PHE A 239 1.44 29.86 10.89
CA PHE A 239 1.58 31.02 10.01
C PHE A 239 0.55 32.10 10.37
N ILE A 240 1.02 33.30 10.69
CA ILE A 240 0.16 34.46 10.92
C ILE A 240 0.14 35.31 9.65
N ASP A 241 -1.01 35.31 8.98
CA ASP A 241 -1.29 36.13 7.79
C ASP A 241 -1.46 37.61 8.15
N ALA A 242 -1.27 38.51 7.17
CA ALA A 242 -1.47 39.94 7.35
C ALA A 242 -2.89 40.30 7.83
N ASN A 243 -3.90 39.51 7.45
CA ASN A 243 -5.31 39.70 7.84
C ASN A 243 -5.73 38.88 9.08
N ALA A 244 -4.79 38.47 9.92
CA ALA A 244 -5.09 37.73 11.15
C ALA A 244 -5.87 38.58 12.17
N ASP A 245 -6.86 37.97 12.81
CA ASP A 245 -7.48 38.55 14.00
C ASP A 245 -6.45 38.59 15.16
N PRO A 246 -6.19 39.77 15.76
CA PRO A 246 -5.18 39.92 16.81
C PRO A 246 -5.35 38.98 18.01
N GLU A 247 -6.58 38.76 18.45
CA GLU A 247 -6.85 37.96 19.64
C GLU A 247 -6.77 36.47 19.36
N LYS A 248 -7.23 36.02 18.18
CA LYS A 248 -7.03 34.63 17.73
C LYS A 248 -5.56 34.31 17.58
N ALA A 249 -4.77 35.17 16.94
CA ALA A 249 -3.34 34.97 16.72
C ALA A 249 -2.59 34.75 18.04
N ARG A 250 -2.80 35.63 19.03
CA ARG A 250 -2.19 35.51 20.36
C ARG A 250 -2.54 34.19 21.05
N LYS A 251 -3.84 33.84 21.08
CA LYS A 251 -4.33 32.62 21.74
C LYS A 251 -3.81 31.36 21.08
N VAL A 252 -3.87 31.28 19.75
CA VAL A 252 -3.43 30.11 18.99
C VAL A 252 -1.94 29.88 19.18
N VAL A 253 -1.10 30.92 19.04
CA VAL A 253 0.35 30.79 19.18
C VAL A 253 0.75 30.40 20.60
N LEU A 254 0.18 31.07 21.60
CA LEU A 254 0.49 30.78 23.00
C LEU A 254 0.11 29.35 23.37
N ASP A 255 -1.14 28.94 23.08
CA ASP A 255 -1.61 27.57 23.36
C ASP A 255 -0.77 26.52 22.62
N SER A 256 -0.46 26.77 21.34
CA SER A 256 0.31 25.82 20.52
C SER A 256 1.71 25.55 21.07
N LYS A 257 2.33 26.53 21.77
CA LYS A 257 3.67 26.36 22.36
C LYS A 257 3.64 25.95 23.83
N THR A 258 2.80 26.57 24.65
CA THR A 258 2.96 26.52 26.12
C THR A 258 2.08 25.50 26.83
N ASP A 259 1.05 24.94 26.18
CA ASP A 259 0.17 23.93 26.80
C ASP A 259 0.97 22.72 27.27
N TYR A 260 1.77 22.13 26.37
CA TYR A 260 2.67 21.04 26.71
C TYR A 260 3.85 21.00 25.70
N PRO A 261 5.01 21.62 26.00
CA PRO A 261 6.09 21.78 25.02
C PRO A 261 6.77 20.48 24.58
N ALA A 262 6.72 19.43 25.42
CA ALA A 262 7.44 18.18 25.21
C ALA A 262 6.68 17.14 24.35
N VAL A 263 5.76 17.60 23.50
CA VAL A 263 4.93 16.74 22.61
C VAL A 263 5.14 17.12 21.16
N CYS A 264 4.97 16.15 20.28
CA CYS A 264 5.27 16.24 18.84
C CYS A 264 4.37 17.19 18.04
N ASN A 265 3.26 17.68 18.59
CA ASN A 265 2.40 18.64 17.92
C ASN A 265 2.51 20.06 18.52
N ALA A 266 3.51 20.29 19.38
CA ALA A 266 3.82 21.63 19.90
C ALA A 266 4.41 22.50 18.77
N LEU A 267 4.11 23.79 18.81
CA LEU A 267 4.66 24.76 17.86
C LEU A 267 6.18 24.86 18.00
N GLU A 268 6.91 24.67 16.90
CA GLU A 268 8.37 24.83 16.88
C GLU A 268 8.84 26.03 16.04
N THR A 269 8.11 26.36 14.98
CA THR A 269 8.41 27.52 14.14
C THR A 269 7.18 28.40 13.89
N LEU A 270 7.28 29.67 14.28
CA LEU A 270 6.29 30.71 14.00
C LEU A 270 6.67 31.47 12.71
N LEU A 271 5.79 31.42 11.72
CA LEU A 271 5.91 32.18 10.48
C LEU A 271 5.03 33.41 10.53
N VAL A 272 5.57 34.55 10.11
CA VAL A 272 4.87 35.84 10.21
C VAL A 272 4.92 36.55 8.86
N ASP A 273 3.76 36.97 8.36
CA ASP A 273 3.69 37.74 7.12
C ASP A 273 4.48 39.06 7.24
N ARG A 274 5.15 39.46 6.15
CA ARG A 274 5.90 40.72 6.07
C ARG A 274 5.00 41.92 6.30
N GLU A 275 3.74 41.87 5.91
CA GLU A 275 2.75 42.94 6.09
C GLU A 275 2.00 42.86 7.42
N LEU A 276 2.29 41.86 8.28
CA LEU A 276 1.66 41.78 9.61
C LEU A 276 1.92 43.05 10.42
N ASN A 277 0.86 43.54 11.09
CA ASN A 277 0.92 44.67 12.01
C ASN A 277 2.03 44.46 13.07
N PRO A 278 3.06 45.35 13.12
CA PRO A 278 4.16 45.22 14.08
C PRO A 278 3.73 45.21 15.55
N GLU A 279 2.67 45.95 15.91
CA GLU A 279 2.15 45.97 17.29
C GLU A 279 1.51 44.65 17.69
N LEU A 280 0.92 43.91 16.73
CA LEU A 280 0.42 42.56 16.98
C LEU A 280 1.59 41.59 17.19
N LEU A 281 2.58 41.62 16.30
CA LEU A 281 3.77 40.78 16.42
C LEU A 281 4.46 40.98 17.78
N LYS A 282 4.61 42.25 18.20
CA LYS A 282 5.16 42.61 19.50
C LYS A 282 4.40 41.97 20.66
N LYS A 283 3.06 42.11 20.70
CA LYS A 283 2.23 41.53 21.77
C LYS A 283 2.37 40.01 21.85
N ILE A 284 2.46 39.34 20.70
CA ILE A 284 2.68 37.88 20.65
C ILE A 284 4.03 37.53 21.26
N MET A 285 5.09 38.28 20.95
CA MET A 285 6.41 38.04 21.56
C MET A 285 6.42 38.33 23.05
N GLU A 286 5.76 39.39 23.50
CA GLU A 286 5.63 39.71 24.93
C GLU A 286 4.91 38.60 25.69
N ASP A 287 3.80 38.07 25.14
CA ASP A 287 3.05 36.96 25.74
C ASP A 287 3.93 35.69 25.85
N LEU A 288 4.72 35.38 24.82
CA LEU A 288 5.62 34.22 24.78
C LEU A 288 6.78 34.35 25.77
N VAL A 289 7.45 35.52 25.82
CA VAL A 289 8.53 35.78 26.78
C VAL A 289 8.00 35.74 28.21
N GLN A 290 6.82 36.31 28.46
CA GLN A 290 6.17 36.26 29.77
C GLN A 290 5.85 34.81 30.20
N ALA A 291 5.51 33.94 29.24
CA ALA A 291 5.33 32.51 29.49
C ALA A 291 6.63 31.72 29.65
N GLY A 292 7.80 32.37 29.49
CA GLY A 292 9.13 31.77 29.65
C GLY A 292 9.70 31.12 28.39
N VAL A 293 9.20 31.49 27.20
CA VAL A 293 9.70 30.95 25.92
C VAL A 293 10.94 31.71 25.46
N GLU A 294 12.03 31.00 25.19
CA GLU A 294 13.21 31.51 24.50
C GLU A 294 12.89 31.70 23.00
N ILE A 295 13.06 32.93 22.50
CA ILE A 295 12.76 33.27 21.12
C ILE A 295 14.04 33.35 20.30
N ARG A 296 14.10 32.61 19.18
CA ARG A 296 15.15 32.71 18.16
C ARG A 296 14.57 33.30 16.89
N ALA A 297 14.97 34.51 16.53
CA ALA A 297 14.36 35.26 15.43
C ALA A 297 15.31 35.44 14.25
N CYS A 298 14.77 35.44 13.02
CA CYS A 298 15.55 35.83 11.85
C CYS A 298 15.82 37.35 11.82
N PRO A 299 16.82 37.83 11.04
CA PRO A 299 17.18 39.25 10.99
C PRO A 299 16.02 40.18 10.63
N ASP A 300 15.13 39.77 9.73
CA ASP A 300 13.96 40.57 9.33
C ASP A 300 12.95 40.72 10.48
N THR A 301 12.73 39.66 11.26
CA THR A 301 11.88 39.69 12.45
C THR A 301 12.47 40.58 13.54
N GLN A 302 13.79 40.47 13.78
CA GLN A 302 14.49 41.33 14.73
C GLN A 302 14.38 42.80 14.32
N LYS A 303 14.56 43.10 13.02
CA LYS A 303 14.44 44.46 12.48
C LYS A 303 13.04 45.05 12.65
N LYS A 304 11.98 44.24 12.50
CA LYS A 304 10.60 44.67 12.77
C LYS A 304 10.37 45.04 14.25
N LEU A 305 11.17 44.49 15.16
CA LEU A 305 11.06 44.67 16.61
C LEU A 305 12.14 45.58 17.21
N GLU A 306 13.06 46.13 16.41
CA GLU A 306 14.19 46.98 16.85
C GLU A 306 13.78 48.17 17.74
N GLY A 307 12.54 48.67 17.60
CA GLY A 307 11.99 49.75 18.44
C GLY A 307 11.59 49.34 19.86
N HIS A 308 11.74 48.07 20.25
CA HIS A 308 11.25 47.50 21.50
C HIS A 308 12.38 46.85 22.29
N SER A 309 13.10 47.68 23.05
CA SER A 309 14.34 47.34 23.77
C SER A 309 14.20 46.38 24.97
N GLN A 310 13.07 45.69 25.12
CA GLN A 310 12.78 44.82 26.27
C GLN A 310 12.64 43.34 25.90
N LEU A 311 12.65 42.99 24.62
CA LEU A 311 12.55 41.60 24.17
C LEU A 311 13.96 41.04 23.93
N GLU A 312 14.43 40.15 24.80
CA GLU A 312 15.64 39.36 24.56
C GLU A 312 15.33 38.29 23.50
N MET A 313 16.06 38.31 22.38
CA MET A 313 15.88 37.37 21.27
C MET A 313 17.25 36.86 20.81
N GLY A 314 17.34 35.54 20.63
CA GLY A 314 18.47 34.89 19.96
C GLY A 314 18.41 35.05 18.45
N ASN A 315 19.52 34.72 17.79
CA ASN A 315 19.58 34.64 16.32
C ASN A 315 19.15 33.25 15.87
N ALA A 316 18.14 33.16 15.01
CA ALA A 316 17.80 31.91 14.35
C ALA A 316 18.83 31.57 13.25
N SER A 317 19.28 30.33 13.23
CA SER A 317 20.13 29.73 12.20
C SER A 317 19.31 28.88 11.22
N GLU A 318 19.93 28.38 10.15
CA GLU A 318 19.28 27.42 9.25
C GLU A 318 18.96 26.07 9.91
N GLU A 319 19.67 25.71 10.98
CA GLU A 319 19.44 24.47 11.70
C GLU A 319 18.19 24.56 12.59
N ASP A 320 17.90 25.75 13.13
CA ASP A 320 16.71 25.98 13.97
C ASP A 320 15.41 25.67 13.22
N TRP A 321 15.36 25.90 11.89
CA TRP A 321 14.19 25.56 11.07
C TRP A 321 13.94 24.05 10.95
N LYS A 322 14.96 23.23 11.21
CA LYS A 322 14.90 21.75 11.14
C LYS A 322 14.89 21.10 12.51
N THR A 323 14.91 21.89 13.58
CA THR A 323 15.06 21.38 14.94
C THR A 323 13.69 21.29 15.60
N GLU A 324 13.35 20.09 16.09
CA GLU A 324 12.29 19.90 17.07
C GLU A 324 12.89 20.18 18.46
N HIS A 325 12.46 21.25 19.13
CA HIS A 325 13.07 21.68 20.39
C HIS A 325 12.51 20.89 21.58
N LEU A 326 11.22 20.51 21.56
CA LEU A 326 10.51 19.83 22.66
C LEU A 326 10.58 20.55 24.03
N GLU A 327 10.92 21.83 23.99
CA GLU A 327 11.19 22.69 25.14
C GLU A 327 10.54 24.06 24.93
N MET A 328 10.69 24.96 25.91
CA MET A 328 10.23 26.36 25.82
C MET A 328 11.15 27.19 24.91
N VAL A 329 11.39 26.74 23.68
CA VAL A 329 12.17 27.42 22.64
C VAL A 329 11.32 27.55 21.38
N LEU A 330 11.31 28.72 20.74
CA LEU A 330 10.53 28.97 19.53
C LEU A 330 11.35 29.72 18.49
N SER A 331 11.35 29.19 17.26
CA SER A 331 11.98 29.85 16.12
C SER A 331 10.97 30.73 15.39
N VAL A 332 11.36 31.95 15.01
CA VAL A 332 10.46 32.93 14.38
C VAL A 332 11.05 33.47 13.07
N LYS A 333 10.28 33.34 11.99
CA LYS A 333 10.67 33.81 10.66
C LYS A 333 9.61 34.73 10.06
N THR A 334 10.05 35.91 9.62
CA THR A 334 9.25 36.75 8.73
C THR A 334 9.32 36.20 7.30
N VAL A 335 8.18 36.03 6.65
CA VAL A 335 8.04 35.53 5.27
C VAL A 335 7.32 36.58 4.40
N ALA A 336 7.55 36.57 3.09
CA ALA A 336 6.98 37.54 2.15
C ALA A 336 5.45 37.42 1.99
N GLY A 337 4.88 36.26 2.33
CA GLY A 337 3.45 36.03 2.37
C GLY A 337 3.10 34.54 2.36
N LEU A 338 1.84 34.22 2.04
CA LEU A 338 1.30 32.85 2.02
C LEU A 338 2.17 31.85 1.24
N GLU A 339 2.62 32.23 0.04
CA GLU A 339 3.39 31.34 -0.85
C GLU A 339 4.72 30.91 -0.20
N GLU A 340 5.45 31.86 0.39
CA GLU A 340 6.71 31.54 1.07
C GLU A 340 6.44 30.75 2.37
N ALA A 341 5.33 31.02 3.06
CA ALA A 341 4.93 30.25 4.23
C ALA A 341 4.71 28.76 3.88
N ILE A 342 3.93 28.48 2.83
CA ILE A 342 3.68 27.11 2.34
C ILE A 342 4.99 26.44 1.93
N GLN A 343 5.84 27.13 1.16
CA GLN A 343 7.13 26.59 0.73
C GLN A 343 8.06 26.30 1.91
N HIS A 344 8.04 27.13 2.95
CA HIS A 344 8.82 26.91 4.16
C HIS A 344 8.32 25.66 4.90
N ILE A 345 7.01 25.57 5.15
CA ILE A 345 6.40 24.44 5.86
C ILE A 345 6.67 23.13 5.12
N ASN A 346 6.40 23.08 3.82
CA ASN A 346 6.61 21.86 3.03
C ASN A 346 8.10 21.47 2.88
N ARG A 347 9.03 22.39 3.16
CA ARG A 347 10.47 22.14 3.09
C ARG A 347 11.09 21.74 4.42
N TYR A 348 10.65 22.36 5.52
CA TYR A 348 11.28 22.26 6.83
C TYR A 348 10.41 21.54 7.86
N GLY A 349 9.09 21.50 7.66
CA GLY A 349 8.16 20.78 8.51
C GLY A 349 8.34 19.27 8.45
N SER A 350 7.86 18.64 9.51
CA SER A 350 7.82 17.18 9.65
C SER A 350 6.57 16.55 9.03
N ASN A 351 5.75 17.36 8.37
CA ASN A 351 4.42 17.02 7.86
C ASN A 351 3.46 16.55 8.97
N HIS A 352 3.68 16.98 10.22
CA HIS A 352 2.84 16.63 11.37
C HIS A 352 1.59 17.49 11.45
N THR A 353 1.69 18.68 12.04
CA THR A 353 0.55 19.60 12.20
C THR A 353 0.97 21.03 11.91
N ASP A 354 0.28 21.71 11.02
CA ASP A 354 0.53 23.12 10.71
C ASP A 354 -0.77 23.92 10.69
N SER A 355 -0.70 25.18 11.10
CA SER A 355 -1.89 26.02 11.26
C SER A 355 -1.69 27.40 10.61
N ILE A 356 -2.75 27.96 10.04
CA ILE A 356 -2.82 29.34 9.59
C ILE A 356 -3.78 30.14 10.46
N VAL A 357 -3.39 31.37 10.82
CA VAL A 357 -4.27 32.36 11.43
C VAL A 357 -4.56 33.47 10.42
N THR A 358 -5.81 33.58 9.98
CA THR A 358 -6.28 34.58 9.01
C THR A 358 -7.80 34.73 9.09
N GLU A 359 -8.34 35.92 8.79
CA GLU A 359 -9.78 36.10 8.52
C GLU A 359 -10.12 35.97 7.03
N SER A 360 -9.12 35.85 6.15
CA SER A 360 -9.33 35.61 4.72
C SER A 360 -9.59 34.13 4.46
N ARG A 361 -10.84 33.82 4.09
CA ARG A 361 -11.25 32.45 3.74
C ARG A 361 -10.45 31.90 2.55
N GLU A 362 -10.19 32.72 1.53
CA GLU A 362 -9.43 32.31 0.34
C GLU A 362 -8.00 31.91 0.71
N THR A 363 -7.34 32.71 1.57
CA THR A 363 -5.99 32.42 2.08
C THR A 363 -5.98 31.13 2.90
N ALA A 364 -6.98 30.94 3.77
CA ALA A 364 -7.11 29.73 4.58
C ALA A 364 -7.32 28.47 3.73
N GLU A 365 -8.23 28.52 2.75
CA GLU A 365 -8.50 27.38 1.87
C GLU A 365 -7.28 27.03 1.01
N ARG A 366 -6.54 28.03 0.51
CA ARG A 366 -5.27 27.78 -0.19
C ARG A 366 -4.24 27.13 0.71
N PHE A 367 -4.01 27.65 1.92
CA PHE A 367 -3.09 27.05 2.89
C PHE A 367 -3.46 25.60 3.19
N MET A 368 -4.74 25.33 3.48
CA MET A 368 -5.23 23.98 3.79
C MET A 368 -5.10 22.98 2.64
N ASN A 369 -5.10 23.44 1.39
CA ASN A 369 -4.95 22.58 0.21
C ASN A 369 -3.49 22.40 -0.25
N GLU A 370 -2.63 23.38 0.03
CA GLU A 370 -1.25 23.43 -0.49
C GLU A 370 -0.19 23.01 0.56
N VAL A 371 -0.51 23.07 1.85
CA VAL A 371 0.33 22.51 2.93
C VAL A 371 0.11 21.00 3.03
N ASP A 372 1.22 20.26 3.03
CA ASP A 372 1.25 18.82 2.84
C ASP A 372 1.49 18.05 4.14
N SER A 373 0.70 18.37 5.17
CA SER A 373 0.83 17.83 6.53
C SER A 373 -0.37 16.97 6.94
N ALA A 374 -0.19 16.08 7.93
CA ALA A 374 -1.25 15.20 8.41
C ALA A 374 -2.42 15.97 9.04
N GLY A 375 -2.13 17.06 9.77
CA GLY A 375 -3.10 18.03 10.25
C GLY A 375 -2.84 19.41 9.66
N VAL A 376 -3.82 19.99 8.96
CA VAL A 376 -3.76 21.39 8.54
C VAL A 376 -4.95 22.16 9.10
N PHE A 377 -4.68 23.18 9.90
CA PHE A 377 -5.69 23.89 10.68
C PHE A 377 -5.85 25.35 10.26
N TRP A 378 -7.06 25.88 10.48
CA TRP A 378 -7.38 27.29 10.30
C TRP A 378 -7.89 27.86 11.63
N ASN A 379 -7.22 28.90 12.13
CA ASN A 379 -7.56 29.61 13.37
C ASN A 379 -7.67 28.68 14.60
N ALA A 380 -6.88 27.60 14.63
CA ALA A 380 -6.86 26.63 15.73
C ALA A 380 -5.42 26.25 16.11
N SER A 381 -5.24 25.89 17.37
CA SER A 381 -3.95 25.45 17.92
C SER A 381 -3.50 24.11 17.33
N THR A 382 -2.19 23.95 17.11
CA THR A 382 -1.62 22.66 16.65
C THR A 382 -1.83 21.54 17.68
N ARG A 383 -2.03 21.90 18.95
CA ARG A 383 -2.33 20.97 20.06
C ARG A 383 -3.66 20.23 19.91
N PHE A 384 -4.53 20.65 18.99
CA PHE A 384 -5.75 19.91 18.66
C PHE A 384 -5.47 18.60 17.92
N ALA A 385 -4.27 18.40 17.35
CA ALA A 385 -3.89 17.17 16.67
C ALA A 385 -3.65 16.00 17.64
N ASP A 386 -4.74 15.46 18.17
CA ASP A 386 -4.80 14.39 19.15
C ASP A 386 -6.10 13.60 18.92
N GLY A 387 -6.03 12.26 18.92
CA GLY A 387 -7.18 11.44 18.54
C GLY A 387 -8.37 11.55 19.50
N PHE A 388 -8.12 11.83 20.79
CA PHE A 388 -9.21 12.10 21.73
C PHE A 388 -9.88 13.44 21.41
N ARG A 389 -9.10 14.48 21.13
CA ARG A 389 -9.62 15.81 20.72
C ARG A 389 -10.35 15.80 19.38
N TYR A 390 -9.99 14.90 18.47
CA TYR A 390 -10.72 14.66 17.21
C TYR A 390 -12.04 13.90 17.40
N GLY A 391 -12.31 13.37 18.59
CA GLY A 391 -13.51 12.59 18.87
C GLY A 391 -13.40 11.10 18.48
N LEU A 392 -12.19 10.60 18.23
CA LEU A 392 -11.93 9.17 17.98
C LEU A 392 -12.00 8.34 19.27
N GLY A 393 -11.91 8.99 20.43
CA GLY A 393 -12.01 8.40 21.77
C GLY A 393 -10.73 7.68 22.23
N ALA A 394 -9.90 7.20 21.32
CA ALA A 394 -8.57 6.67 21.60
C ALA A 394 -7.66 6.86 20.38
N GLU A 395 -6.35 6.90 20.61
CA GLU A 395 -5.35 6.92 19.55
C GLU A 395 -4.27 5.88 19.80
N VAL A 396 -3.66 5.41 18.72
CA VAL A 396 -2.49 4.54 18.78
C VAL A 396 -1.20 5.33 18.59
N GLY A 397 -1.27 6.41 17.82
CA GLY A 397 -0.18 7.28 17.43
C GLY A 397 -0.60 8.16 16.28
N VAL A 398 0.08 9.31 16.16
CA VAL A 398 -0.03 10.15 14.98
C VAL A 398 0.88 9.56 13.90
N SER A 399 0.45 9.62 12.65
CA SER A 399 1.29 9.24 11.52
C SER A 399 1.46 10.40 10.57
N THR A 400 2.71 10.64 10.15
CA THR A 400 3.05 11.56 9.07
C THR A 400 3.29 10.82 7.75
N CYS A 401 3.10 9.50 7.73
CA CYS A 401 3.24 8.69 6.53
C CYS A 401 2.03 8.87 5.62
N LYS A 402 2.28 9.10 4.32
CA LYS A 402 1.22 9.28 3.32
C LYS A 402 0.56 7.98 2.84
N THR A 403 1.08 6.82 3.24
CA THR A 403 0.61 5.51 2.76
C THR A 403 0.25 4.57 3.90
N GLN A 404 -1.02 4.58 4.36
CA GLN A 404 -1.99 3.47 4.50
C GLN A 404 -3.23 3.96 5.30
N PRO A 405 -4.52 3.65 4.94
CA PRO A 405 -5.03 2.92 3.77
C PRO A 405 -6.07 3.63 2.86
N ALA A 406 -5.99 3.28 1.57
CA ALA A 406 -7.05 3.00 0.57
C ALA A 406 -8.23 3.95 0.24
N ASP A 407 -8.53 5.00 0.99
CA ASP A 407 -9.61 5.95 0.66
C ASP A 407 -9.20 7.41 0.94
N PRO A 408 -9.40 8.37 0.02
CA PRO A 408 -9.24 9.79 0.29
C PRO A 408 -10.14 10.36 1.41
N SER A 409 -11.00 9.57 2.06
CA SER A 409 -11.71 9.97 3.29
C SER A 409 -11.07 9.48 4.60
N ASP A 410 -10.11 8.54 4.56
CA ASP A 410 -9.52 7.88 5.73
C ASP A 410 -8.30 8.61 6.33
N TRP A 411 -7.83 9.70 5.70
CA TRP A 411 -6.66 10.49 6.17
C TRP A 411 -6.84 11.15 7.55
N ARG A 412 -8.05 11.13 8.12
CA ARG A 412 -8.36 11.77 9.40
C ARG A 412 -8.09 10.92 10.63
N ASN A 413 -7.71 9.65 10.42
CA ASN A 413 -7.90 8.63 11.44
C ASN A 413 -6.55 8.00 11.80
N GLY A 414 -5.93 8.45 12.90
CA GLY A 414 -4.80 7.80 13.59
C GLY A 414 -5.20 6.46 14.23
N ASP A 415 -5.97 5.69 13.49
CA ASP A 415 -6.77 4.57 13.93
C ASP A 415 -6.08 3.26 13.56
N LEU A 416 -6.05 2.29 14.49
CA LEU A 416 -5.68 0.89 14.22
C LEU A 416 -6.70 0.17 13.31
N GLN A 417 -7.50 0.92 12.56
CA GLN A 417 -8.84 0.51 12.21
C GLN A 417 -8.94 0.36 10.71
N ILE A 418 -8.35 -0.72 10.18
CA ILE A 418 -8.97 -1.58 9.16
C ILE A 418 -8.44 -1.47 7.72
N GLN A 419 -8.24 -2.66 7.13
CA GLN A 419 -8.13 -2.86 5.69
C GLN A 419 -9.50 -3.10 5.04
N THR A 420 -9.74 -2.58 3.85
CA THR A 420 -11.02 -2.82 3.17
C THR A 420 -10.96 -4.05 2.27
N LEU A 421 -11.85 -5.01 2.48
CA LEU A 421 -12.05 -6.18 1.64
C LEU A 421 -13.34 -6.06 0.83
N TRP A 422 -13.31 -6.47 -0.43
CA TRP A 422 -14.52 -6.57 -1.24
C TRP A 422 -15.18 -7.94 -1.01
N LYS A 423 -16.40 -7.94 -0.45
CA LYS A 423 -17.21 -9.15 -0.18
C LYS A 423 -18.35 -9.27 -1.19
N ARG A 424 -18.64 -10.52 -1.58
CA ARG A 424 -19.73 -10.90 -2.48
C ARG A 424 -20.56 -12.03 -1.84
N PRO A 425 -21.72 -11.72 -1.25
CA PRO A 425 -22.67 -12.74 -0.82
C PRO A 425 -23.29 -13.39 -2.06
N GLY A 426 -23.10 -14.70 -2.23
CA GLY A 426 -23.73 -15.45 -3.32
C GLY A 426 -25.11 -15.95 -2.91
N SER A 427 -26.17 -15.59 -3.63
CA SER A 427 -27.52 -16.14 -3.44
C SER A 427 -27.71 -17.52 -4.10
N GLY A 428 -26.62 -18.22 -4.45
CA GLY A 428 -26.66 -19.50 -5.16
C GLY A 428 -27.20 -19.40 -6.60
N LYS A 429 -27.55 -18.21 -7.10
CA LYS A 429 -27.92 -18.00 -8.50
C LYS A 429 -26.66 -17.88 -9.34
N LEU A 430 -26.40 -18.92 -10.14
CA LEU A 430 -25.61 -18.80 -11.37
C LEU A 430 -26.27 -17.71 -12.23
N GLN A 431 -25.48 -16.79 -12.77
CA GLN A 431 -25.96 -15.72 -13.64
C GLN A 431 -26.57 -16.32 -14.91
N GLN A 432 -27.86 -16.68 -14.88
CA GLN A 432 -28.68 -16.83 -16.07
C GLN A 432 -28.91 -15.42 -16.62
N ARG A 433 -28.44 -15.20 -17.85
CA ARG A 433 -28.55 -13.92 -18.57
C ARG A 433 -30.00 -13.41 -18.52
N GLY A 434 -30.19 -12.21 -17.99
CA GLY A 434 -31.48 -11.56 -17.85
C GLY A 434 -32.22 -11.41 -19.19
N LYS A 435 -33.50 -11.78 -19.16
CA LYS A 435 -34.54 -11.34 -20.10
C LYS A 435 -34.82 -9.86 -19.88
N GLU A 436 -35.07 -9.16 -20.98
CA GLU A 436 -35.43 -7.76 -21.07
C GLU A 436 -36.70 -7.43 -20.27
N ILE A 437 -36.68 -6.31 -19.52
CA ILE A 437 -37.88 -5.63 -19.04
C ILE A 437 -37.94 -4.29 -19.77
N HIS A 438 -38.93 -4.14 -20.65
CA HIS A 438 -39.25 -2.91 -21.36
C HIS A 438 -39.79 -1.85 -20.39
N ALA A 439 -39.10 -0.71 -20.30
CA ALA A 439 -39.67 0.54 -19.82
C ALA A 439 -39.79 1.51 -21.01
N SER A 440 -41.03 1.88 -21.34
CA SER A 440 -41.39 2.80 -22.41
C SER A 440 -41.27 4.26 -21.95
N ALA A 441 -40.44 5.05 -22.63
CA ALA A 441 -40.64 6.49 -22.83
C ALA A 441 -39.84 6.97 -24.06
N PRO A 442 -40.42 7.83 -24.93
CA PRO A 442 -39.85 8.16 -26.24
C PRO A 442 -38.96 9.42 -26.18
N GLY A 443 -37.90 9.45 -26.99
CA GLY A 443 -37.25 10.72 -27.36
C GLY A 443 -35.78 10.65 -27.74
N ASN A 444 -35.52 10.38 -29.02
CA ASN A 444 -34.35 10.81 -29.82
C ASN A 444 -33.00 10.09 -29.70
N LEU A 445 -32.84 9.09 -30.59
CA LEU A 445 -31.68 8.83 -31.47
C LEU A 445 -30.27 9.17 -30.96
N LYS A 446 -29.59 8.19 -30.34
CA LYS A 446 -28.15 7.94 -30.56
C LYS A 446 -27.87 6.43 -30.56
N ASN A 447 -27.27 5.96 -31.65
CA ASN A 447 -26.82 4.57 -31.89
C ASN A 447 -26.20 3.93 -30.65
N THR A 448 -26.85 2.89 -30.10
CA THR A 448 -26.26 2.00 -29.10
C THR A 448 -26.47 0.57 -29.59
N PHE A 449 -25.38 -0.08 -30.00
CA PHE A 449 -25.36 -1.48 -30.45
C PHE A 449 -25.69 -2.40 -29.26
N CYS A 450 -26.60 -3.36 -29.45
CA CYS A 450 -27.01 -4.34 -28.44
C CYS A 450 -25.87 -5.33 -28.10
N PRO A 451 -25.61 -5.65 -26.82
CA PRO A 451 -24.66 -6.70 -26.40
C PRO A 451 -25.01 -8.11 -26.90
N CYS A 452 -26.27 -8.31 -27.30
CA CYS A 452 -26.76 -9.54 -27.93
C CYS A 452 -26.10 -9.79 -29.30
N PHE A 453 -25.85 -8.73 -30.08
CA PHE A 453 -25.26 -8.82 -31.41
C PHE A 453 -23.78 -9.24 -31.40
N GLN A 454 -22.99 -8.78 -30.43
CA GLN A 454 -21.55 -9.08 -30.38
C GLN A 454 -21.27 -10.59 -30.20
N LYS A 455 -22.08 -11.28 -29.40
CA LYS A 455 -21.92 -12.72 -29.15
C LYS A 455 -22.33 -13.58 -30.34
N ASP A 456 -23.33 -13.14 -31.09
CA ASP A 456 -23.77 -13.84 -32.30
C ASP A 456 -22.74 -13.65 -33.43
N ILE A 457 -22.15 -12.45 -33.53
CA ILE A 457 -21.06 -12.13 -34.48
C ILE A 457 -19.81 -12.97 -34.20
N THR A 458 -19.31 -13.01 -32.95
CA THR A 458 -18.08 -13.76 -32.66
C THR A 458 -18.29 -15.28 -32.77
N ARG A 459 -19.50 -15.77 -32.50
CA ARG A 459 -19.87 -17.19 -32.72
C ARG A 459 -19.90 -17.56 -34.20
N ASP A 460 -20.40 -16.68 -35.07
CA ASP A 460 -20.38 -16.90 -36.52
C ASP A 460 -18.96 -16.76 -37.10
N TRP A 461 -18.18 -15.79 -36.60
CA TRP A 461 -16.90 -15.44 -37.20
C TRP A 461 -15.75 -16.34 -36.74
N LEU A 462 -15.75 -16.84 -35.51
CA LEU A 462 -14.65 -17.69 -35.03
C LEU A 462 -14.44 -18.93 -35.93
N PRO A 463 -15.48 -19.73 -36.27
CA PRO A 463 -15.34 -20.84 -37.22
C PRO A 463 -14.95 -20.39 -38.63
N ARG A 464 -15.45 -19.23 -39.09
CA ARG A 464 -15.10 -18.68 -40.40
C ARG A 464 -13.63 -18.32 -40.54
N TYR A 465 -13.01 -17.79 -39.49
CA TYR A 465 -11.59 -17.41 -39.50
C TYR A 465 -10.66 -18.60 -39.28
N THR A 466 -11.11 -19.60 -38.52
CA THR A 466 -10.25 -20.70 -38.02
C THR A 466 -10.48 -22.05 -38.70
N GLY A 467 -11.62 -22.20 -39.38
CA GLY A 467 -12.10 -23.48 -39.91
C GLY A 467 -12.50 -24.51 -38.85
N THR A 468 -12.63 -24.11 -37.58
CA THR A 468 -12.90 -24.99 -36.44
C THR A 468 -14.18 -24.56 -35.75
N GLU A 469 -15.07 -25.52 -35.50
CA GLU A 469 -16.32 -25.24 -34.79
C GLU A 469 -16.04 -24.87 -33.33
N ILE A 470 -16.88 -24.00 -32.74
CA ILE A 470 -16.63 -23.46 -31.40
C ILE A 470 -16.47 -24.58 -30.35
N GLY A 471 -17.26 -25.64 -30.45
CA GLY A 471 -17.22 -26.79 -29.54
C GLY A 471 -15.97 -27.67 -29.69
N GLU A 472 -15.23 -27.54 -30.79
CA GLU A 472 -13.98 -28.27 -31.02
C GLU A 472 -12.78 -27.58 -30.39
N PHE A 473 -12.90 -26.32 -29.96
CA PHE A 473 -11.82 -25.65 -29.23
C PHE A 473 -11.67 -26.18 -27.81
N GLY A 474 -10.41 -26.37 -27.42
CA GLY A 474 -9.99 -26.66 -26.06
C GLY A 474 -10.25 -25.51 -25.09
N ASP A 475 -10.15 -25.79 -23.79
CA ASP A 475 -10.28 -24.78 -22.75
C ASP A 475 -9.04 -23.89 -22.63
N TYR A 476 -7.90 -24.40 -23.09
CA TYR A 476 -6.63 -23.69 -23.09
C TYR A 476 -6.15 -23.49 -24.52
N ILE A 477 -5.61 -22.30 -24.79
CA ILE A 477 -5.20 -21.90 -26.13
C ILE A 477 -3.72 -21.50 -26.13
N LEU A 478 -2.97 -22.02 -27.10
CA LEU A 478 -1.68 -21.50 -27.52
C LEU A 478 -1.89 -20.61 -28.73
N LEU A 479 -1.42 -19.36 -28.66
CA LEU A 479 -1.36 -18.48 -29.81
C LEU A 479 0.05 -18.45 -30.37
N THR A 480 0.18 -18.37 -31.69
CA THR A 480 1.45 -18.18 -32.38
C THR A 480 1.24 -17.39 -33.66
N ASN A 481 2.32 -16.84 -34.20
CA ASN A 481 2.37 -16.20 -35.51
C ASN A 481 3.31 -16.95 -36.47
N PHE A 482 3.58 -18.23 -36.20
CA PHE A 482 4.47 -19.08 -37.00
C PHE A 482 3.77 -20.36 -37.45
N ASP A 483 3.65 -20.55 -38.76
CA ASP A 483 2.97 -21.71 -39.37
C ASP A 483 3.54 -23.05 -38.89
N ASN A 484 4.86 -23.12 -38.71
CA ASN A 484 5.54 -24.36 -38.33
C ASN A 484 5.21 -24.85 -36.91
N TYR A 485 4.68 -24.00 -36.02
CA TYR A 485 4.26 -24.41 -34.67
C TYR A 485 2.98 -25.26 -34.74
N VAL A 486 2.03 -24.89 -35.59
CA VAL A 486 0.78 -25.64 -35.78
C VAL A 486 1.05 -26.99 -36.43
N THR A 487 1.93 -27.04 -37.44
CA THR A 487 2.35 -28.30 -38.06
C THR A 487 3.00 -29.25 -37.05
N LYS A 488 3.95 -28.74 -36.24
CA LYS A 488 4.62 -29.57 -35.22
C LYS A 488 3.69 -30.04 -34.11
N PHE A 489 2.73 -29.20 -33.71
CA PHE A 489 1.70 -29.60 -32.75
C PHE A 489 0.79 -30.71 -33.32
N SER A 490 0.38 -30.57 -34.58
CA SER A 490 -0.40 -31.57 -35.31
C SER A 490 0.34 -32.90 -35.43
N GLU A 491 1.60 -32.89 -35.85
CA GLU A 491 2.46 -34.09 -35.93
C GLU A 491 2.62 -34.78 -34.57
N ARG A 492 2.81 -33.99 -33.50
CA ARG A 492 3.01 -34.53 -32.14
C ARG A 492 1.79 -35.25 -31.61
N PHE A 493 0.60 -34.68 -31.81
CA PHE A 493 -0.65 -35.21 -31.25
C PHE A 493 -1.44 -36.06 -32.25
N GLU A 494 -0.94 -36.21 -33.49
CA GLU A 494 -1.60 -36.90 -34.59
C GLU A 494 -3.03 -36.39 -34.85
N MET A 495 -3.20 -35.06 -34.82
CA MET A 495 -4.50 -34.38 -34.99
C MET A 495 -4.51 -33.53 -36.26
N PRO A 496 -5.64 -33.44 -36.99
CA PRO A 496 -5.72 -32.69 -38.23
C PRO A 496 -5.63 -31.18 -38.00
N ILE A 497 -4.92 -30.49 -38.89
CA ILE A 497 -4.96 -29.02 -38.98
C ILE A 497 -6.28 -28.61 -39.63
N ARG A 498 -6.94 -27.63 -39.05
CA ARG A 498 -8.16 -26.99 -39.55
C ARG A 498 -7.85 -25.58 -40.05
N GLY A 499 -8.66 -25.09 -40.98
CA GLY A 499 -8.47 -23.75 -41.56
C GLY A 499 -7.29 -23.64 -42.53
N GLU A 500 -6.82 -24.76 -43.11
CA GLU A 500 -5.77 -24.72 -44.15
C GLU A 500 -6.19 -23.84 -45.33
N GLY A 501 -5.33 -22.90 -45.72
CA GLY A 501 -5.62 -21.90 -46.76
C GLY A 501 -6.53 -20.74 -46.31
N GLY A 502 -7.00 -20.74 -45.05
CA GLY A 502 -7.77 -19.67 -44.42
C GLY A 502 -6.91 -18.67 -43.64
N PRO A 503 -7.54 -17.65 -43.01
CA PRO A 503 -6.83 -16.59 -42.29
C PRO A 503 -6.07 -17.06 -41.04
N MET A 504 -6.60 -18.06 -40.32
CA MET A 504 -6.01 -18.55 -39.08
C MET A 504 -6.10 -20.08 -39.04
N GLN A 505 -4.96 -20.75 -38.89
CA GLN A 505 -4.93 -22.23 -38.82
C GLN A 505 -5.01 -22.67 -37.37
N THR A 506 -5.67 -23.80 -37.12
CA THR A 506 -5.82 -24.34 -35.77
C THR A 506 -5.61 -25.85 -35.71
N CYS A 507 -5.20 -26.34 -34.55
CA CYS A 507 -5.13 -27.76 -34.26
C CYS A 507 -5.45 -27.99 -32.78
N THR A 508 -6.33 -28.94 -32.47
CA THR A 508 -6.75 -29.24 -31.10
C THR A 508 -6.38 -30.67 -30.74
N ASN A 509 -5.72 -30.86 -29.59
CA ASN A 509 -5.39 -32.19 -29.08
C ASN A 509 -6.56 -32.79 -28.27
N ARG A 510 -6.43 -34.07 -27.87
CA ARG A 510 -7.46 -34.77 -27.10
C ARG A 510 -7.58 -34.31 -25.64
N ASP A 511 -6.56 -33.63 -25.13
CA ASP A 511 -6.48 -33.14 -23.76
C ASP A 511 -7.11 -31.74 -23.58
N GLY A 512 -7.73 -31.19 -24.63
CA GLY A 512 -8.41 -29.90 -24.58
C GLY A 512 -7.47 -28.69 -24.67
N LEU A 513 -6.32 -28.85 -25.34
CA LEU A 513 -5.40 -27.77 -25.72
C LEU A 513 -5.50 -27.50 -27.22
N THR A 514 -5.72 -26.24 -27.59
CA THR A 514 -5.74 -25.81 -29.01
C THR A 514 -4.58 -24.87 -29.31
N ILE A 515 -3.88 -25.08 -30.41
CA ILE A 515 -2.95 -24.10 -30.97
C ILE A 515 -3.60 -23.35 -32.13
N ILE A 516 -3.41 -22.03 -32.19
CA ILE A 516 -3.93 -21.15 -33.23
C ILE A 516 -2.79 -20.30 -33.76
N ASN A 517 -2.57 -20.37 -35.07
CA ASN A 517 -1.75 -19.40 -35.77
C ASN A 517 -2.63 -18.25 -36.26
N PHE A 518 -2.47 -17.07 -35.67
CA PHE A 518 -3.27 -15.90 -36.01
C PHE A 518 -2.58 -14.97 -37.03
N GLY A 519 -1.36 -15.30 -37.46
CA GLY A 519 -0.54 -14.45 -38.33
C GLY A 519 0.13 -13.29 -37.59
N ILE A 520 0.80 -12.42 -38.35
CA ILE A 520 1.61 -11.32 -37.80
C ILE A 520 0.77 -10.04 -37.67
N GLY A 521 1.00 -9.28 -36.61
CA GLY A 521 0.51 -7.92 -36.42
C GLY A 521 -0.60 -7.78 -35.38
N SER A 522 -0.61 -6.62 -34.73
CA SER A 522 -1.56 -6.25 -33.68
C SER A 522 -3.03 -6.33 -34.11
N ALA A 523 -3.38 -6.02 -35.35
CA ALA A 523 -4.76 -6.14 -35.84
C ALA A 523 -5.27 -7.60 -35.80
N ASN A 524 -4.42 -8.56 -36.20
CA ASN A 524 -4.77 -9.97 -36.13
C ASN A 524 -4.80 -10.46 -34.69
N ALA A 525 -3.88 -9.99 -33.84
CA ALA A 525 -3.86 -10.29 -32.41
C ALA A 525 -5.14 -9.81 -31.70
N ALA A 526 -5.61 -8.60 -32.00
CA ALA A 526 -6.89 -8.09 -31.50
C ALA A 526 -8.06 -8.94 -32.01
N THR A 527 -8.08 -9.21 -33.31
CA THR A 527 -9.14 -10.01 -33.95
C THR A 527 -9.28 -11.38 -33.30
N ILE A 528 -8.20 -12.15 -33.15
CA ILE A 528 -8.30 -13.48 -32.54
C ILE A 528 -8.75 -13.42 -31.07
N MET A 529 -8.26 -12.44 -30.30
CA MET A 529 -8.66 -12.28 -28.90
C MET A 529 -10.13 -11.87 -28.76
N ASP A 530 -10.68 -11.10 -29.70
CA ASP A 530 -12.11 -10.80 -29.78
C ASP A 530 -12.93 -12.03 -30.16
N LEU A 531 -12.49 -12.80 -31.17
CA LEU A 531 -13.19 -14.01 -31.60
C LEU A 531 -13.19 -15.11 -30.52
N LEU A 532 -12.10 -15.25 -29.76
CA LEU A 532 -12.00 -16.20 -28.65
C LEU A 532 -12.97 -15.90 -27.50
N SER A 533 -13.55 -14.69 -27.44
CA SER A 533 -14.66 -14.40 -26.52
C SER A 533 -15.88 -15.30 -26.79
N ALA A 534 -16.03 -15.89 -27.97
CA ALA A 534 -17.09 -16.87 -28.24
C ALA A 534 -16.89 -18.17 -27.44
N ARG A 535 -15.63 -18.59 -27.24
CA ARG A 535 -15.26 -19.84 -26.56
C ARG A 535 -15.03 -19.68 -25.05
N HIS A 536 -14.68 -18.47 -24.60
CA HIS A 536 -14.30 -18.16 -23.21
C HIS A 536 -13.22 -19.12 -22.68
N PRO A 537 -12.02 -19.14 -23.28
CA PRO A 537 -10.95 -20.03 -22.83
C PRO A 537 -10.50 -19.68 -21.40
N ARG A 538 -10.13 -20.71 -20.64
CA ARG A 538 -9.58 -20.58 -19.28
C ARG A 538 -8.20 -19.94 -19.27
N GLY A 539 -7.45 -20.03 -20.37
CA GLY A 539 -6.16 -19.36 -20.51
C GLY A 539 -5.65 -19.38 -21.94
N VAL A 540 -4.92 -18.33 -22.30
CA VAL A 540 -4.31 -18.08 -23.61
C VAL A 540 -2.85 -17.72 -23.39
N LEU A 541 -1.95 -18.52 -23.94
CA LEU A 541 -0.51 -18.27 -23.88
C LEU A 541 0.02 -18.02 -25.29
N PHE A 542 0.63 -16.86 -25.49
CA PHE A 542 1.28 -16.52 -26.75
C PHE A 542 2.72 -17.02 -26.79
N LEU A 543 3.05 -17.82 -27.80
CA LEU A 543 4.39 -18.27 -28.12
C LEU A 543 4.94 -17.40 -29.26
N GLY A 544 5.61 -16.31 -28.88
CA GLY A 544 6.12 -15.29 -29.79
C GLY A 544 7.64 -15.30 -29.95
N LYS A 545 8.14 -14.49 -30.88
CA LYS A 545 9.55 -14.13 -30.94
C LYS A 545 9.72 -12.62 -30.79
N CYS A 546 10.83 -12.20 -30.22
CA CYS A 546 11.15 -10.79 -30.04
C CYS A 546 12.61 -10.49 -30.36
N GLY A 547 12.89 -9.23 -30.69
CA GLY A 547 14.24 -8.69 -30.73
C GLY A 547 14.72 -8.37 -29.31
N GLY A 548 15.90 -8.86 -28.93
CA GLY A 548 16.53 -8.56 -27.64
C GLY A 548 17.17 -7.17 -27.65
N LEU A 549 16.85 -6.34 -26.65
CA LEU A 549 17.36 -4.97 -26.55
C LEU A 549 18.51 -4.82 -25.54
N LYS A 550 18.77 -5.82 -24.70
CA LYS A 550 19.84 -5.80 -23.69
C LYS A 550 20.84 -6.92 -23.94
N ARG A 551 22.06 -6.75 -23.44
CA ARG A 551 23.08 -7.83 -23.50
C ARG A 551 22.62 -9.10 -22.78
N SER A 552 21.80 -8.96 -21.74
CA SER A 552 21.25 -10.06 -20.96
C SER A 552 20.15 -10.85 -21.68
N THR A 553 19.68 -10.41 -22.85
CA THR A 553 18.68 -11.07 -23.70
C THR A 553 19.36 -11.62 -24.96
N GLU A 554 20.24 -12.60 -24.78
CA GLU A 554 20.95 -13.26 -25.88
C GLU A 554 20.02 -14.10 -26.76
N ILE A 555 20.39 -14.31 -28.02
CA ILE A 555 19.64 -15.14 -28.97
C ILE A 555 19.48 -16.56 -28.41
N GLY A 556 18.26 -17.10 -28.45
CA GLY A 556 17.95 -18.42 -27.92
C GLY A 556 17.55 -18.43 -26.44
N ARG A 557 17.61 -17.29 -25.74
CA ARG A 557 17.04 -17.12 -24.39
C ARG A 557 15.55 -16.80 -24.47
N PHE A 558 14.85 -17.05 -23.37
CA PHE A 558 13.43 -16.72 -23.24
C PHE A 558 13.23 -15.43 -22.44
N ILE A 559 12.22 -14.67 -22.83
CA ILE A 559 11.71 -13.53 -22.07
C ILE A 559 10.29 -13.87 -21.65
N LEU A 560 10.03 -13.72 -20.36
CA LEU A 560 8.71 -13.79 -19.76
C LEU A 560 8.26 -12.36 -19.43
N PRO A 561 7.39 -11.74 -20.25
CA PRO A 561 7.04 -10.32 -20.11
C PRO A 561 6.24 -10.07 -18.84
N ILE A 562 6.66 -9.12 -18.01
CA ILE A 562 5.90 -8.67 -16.83
C ILE A 562 4.94 -7.52 -17.16
N ALA A 563 5.21 -6.81 -18.26
CA ALA A 563 4.39 -5.75 -18.81
C ALA A 563 4.77 -5.50 -20.27
N ALA A 564 3.91 -4.83 -21.02
CA ALA A 564 4.20 -4.35 -22.36
C ALA A 564 3.75 -2.90 -22.57
N ILE A 565 4.49 -2.16 -23.39
CA ILE A 565 4.19 -0.78 -23.78
C ILE A 565 3.50 -0.81 -25.14
N ARG A 566 2.34 -0.16 -25.22
CA ARG A 566 1.51 -0.02 -26.43
C ARG A 566 2.11 0.99 -27.42
N GLY A 567 3.14 0.60 -28.18
CA GLY A 567 3.77 1.46 -29.20
C GLY A 567 3.34 1.15 -30.65
N GLU A 568 2.58 0.09 -30.83
CA GLU A 568 1.98 -0.44 -32.05
C GLU A 568 0.63 0.23 -32.39
N GLY A 569 -0.03 0.84 -31.41
CA GLY A 569 -1.28 1.58 -31.60
C GLY A 569 -2.54 0.76 -31.39
N THR A 570 -2.51 -0.20 -30.45
CA THR A 570 -3.71 -0.87 -29.95
C THR A 570 -4.76 0.18 -29.57
N SER A 571 -5.99 0.03 -30.08
CA SER A 571 -7.04 1.06 -29.91
C SER A 571 -7.35 1.33 -28.44
N ASN A 572 -7.52 2.61 -28.11
CA ASN A 572 -8.02 3.03 -26.80
C ASN A 572 -9.51 2.70 -26.61
N ASP A 573 -10.21 2.24 -27.66
CA ASP A 573 -11.58 1.74 -27.56
C ASP A 573 -11.69 0.50 -26.67
N TYR A 574 -10.60 -0.27 -26.54
CA TYR A 574 -10.55 -1.39 -25.59
C TYR A 574 -10.35 -0.89 -24.16
N LEU A 575 -9.30 -0.09 -23.92
CA LEU A 575 -8.95 0.47 -22.60
C LEU A 575 -8.18 1.80 -22.74
N PRO A 576 -8.38 2.77 -21.83
CA PRO A 576 -7.62 4.02 -21.79
C PRO A 576 -6.10 3.81 -21.74
N PRO A 577 -5.28 4.75 -22.25
CA PRO A 577 -3.82 4.63 -22.33
C PRO A 577 -3.12 4.47 -20.96
N GLU A 578 -3.75 4.86 -19.87
CA GLU A 578 -3.27 4.74 -18.50
C GLU A 578 -3.25 3.29 -18.00
N VAL A 579 -4.11 2.42 -18.56
CA VAL A 579 -4.21 1.02 -18.14
C VAL A 579 -2.99 0.22 -18.65
N PRO A 580 -2.12 -0.32 -17.79
CA PRO A 580 -0.93 -1.01 -18.28
C PRO A 580 -1.29 -2.33 -18.97
N ALA A 581 -0.57 -2.66 -20.06
CA ALA A 581 -0.72 -3.96 -20.71
C ALA A 581 0.07 -5.00 -19.90
N LEU A 582 -0.65 -5.82 -19.12
CA LEU A 582 -0.07 -6.80 -18.19
C LEU A 582 -0.47 -8.25 -18.55
N PRO A 583 0.32 -9.26 -18.21
CA PRO A 583 -0.09 -10.67 -18.24
C PRO A 583 -0.97 -11.03 -17.02
N SER A 584 -1.57 -12.22 -17.04
CA SER A 584 -2.22 -12.84 -15.88
C SER A 584 -1.14 -13.41 -14.96
N PHE A 585 -1.07 -12.93 -13.72
CA PHE A 585 -0.03 -13.32 -12.76
C PHE A 585 0.08 -14.84 -12.59
N LYS A 586 -1.06 -15.54 -12.44
CA LYS A 586 -1.08 -17.00 -12.33
C LYS A 586 -0.47 -17.68 -13.55
N LEU A 587 -0.93 -17.33 -14.76
CA LEU A 587 -0.40 -17.91 -16.00
C LEU A 587 1.11 -17.61 -16.16
N HIS A 588 1.54 -16.40 -15.80
CA HIS A 588 2.95 -16.02 -15.77
C HIS A 588 3.76 -16.90 -14.80
N LYS A 589 3.25 -17.18 -13.59
CA LYS A 589 3.89 -18.08 -12.61
C LYS A 589 4.01 -19.52 -13.13
N PHE A 590 2.97 -20.05 -13.78
CA PHE A 590 3.02 -21.40 -14.34
C PHE A 590 4.07 -21.54 -15.43
N VAL A 591 4.12 -20.60 -16.38
CA VAL A 591 5.14 -20.61 -17.43
C VAL A 591 6.55 -20.46 -16.84
N SER A 592 6.70 -19.63 -15.80
CA SER A 592 7.96 -19.51 -15.06
C SER A 592 8.42 -20.84 -14.46
N ASN A 593 7.52 -21.58 -13.81
CA ASN A 593 7.84 -22.88 -13.22
C ASN A 593 8.27 -23.88 -14.31
N THR A 594 7.55 -23.92 -15.43
CA THR A 594 7.90 -24.77 -16.56
C THR A 594 9.29 -24.43 -17.12
N LEU A 595 9.65 -23.15 -17.23
CA LEU A 595 11.00 -22.75 -17.67
C LEU A 595 12.10 -23.26 -16.73
N ILE A 596 11.85 -23.23 -15.41
CA ILE A 596 12.78 -23.73 -14.39
C ILE A 596 12.93 -25.25 -14.50
N GLU A 597 11.82 -25.99 -14.67
CA GLU A 597 11.82 -27.44 -14.85
C GLU A 597 12.56 -27.89 -16.12
N PHE A 598 12.52 -27.08 -17.17
CA PHE A 598 13.28 -27.30 -18.40
C PHE A 598 14.74 -26.83 -18.32
N GLU A 599 15.20 -26.40 -17.13
CA GLU A 599 16.54 -25.85 -16.88
C GLU A 599 16.90 -24.70 -17.84
N GLN A 600 15.91 -23.93 -18.28
CA GLN A 600 16.11 -22.82 -19.19
C GLN A 600 16.27 -21.51 -18.41
N GLU A 601 17.36 -20.79 -18.66
CA GLU A 601 17.42 -19.41 -18.19
C GLU A 601 16.46 -18.54 -19.00
N TYR A 602 15.69 -17.74 -18.27
CA TYR A 602 14.83 -16.71 -18.83
C TYR A 602 15.12 -15.36 -18.18
N ARG A 603 14.56 -14.30 -18.77
CA ARG A 603 14.58 -12.94 -18.22
C ARG A 603 13.15 -12.43 -18.10
N THR A 604 12.90 -11.58 -17.11
CA THR A 604 11.65 -10.85 -16.94
C THR A 604 11.88 -9.37 -17.19
N GLY A 605 10.87 -8.69 -17.74
CA GLY A 605 10.95 -7.26 -17.99
C GLY A 605 9.88 -6.75 -18.94
N VAL A 606 9.99 -5.45 -19.25
CA VAL A 606 9.01 -4.74 -20.08
C VAL A 606 9.33 -4.90 -21.57
N ILE A 607 8.31 -5.24 -22.35
CA ILE A 607 8.39 -5.36 -23.81
C ILE A 607 7.84 -4.09 -24.47
N TYR A 608 8.53 -3.55 -25.47
CA TYR A 608 7.96 -2.53 -26.33
C TYR A 608 7.31 -3.20 -27.53
N THR A 609 6.09 -2.80 -27.90
CA THR A 609 5.45 -3.33 -29.11
C THR A 609 5.41 -2.27 -30.20
N THR A 610 5.63 -2.64 -31.46
CA THR A 610 5.51 -1.69 -32.58
C THR A 610 5.14 -2.36 -33.88
N ASN A 611 4.26 -1.72 -34.66
CA ASN A 611 3.97 -2.13 -36.04
C ASN A 611 5.04 -1.61 -37.04
N ARG A 612 5.92 -0.70 -36.61
CA ARG A 612 6.96 -0.14 -37.48
C ARG A 612 8.05 -1.17 -37.72
N ARG A 613 8.20 -1.61 -38.97
CA ARG A 613 9.36 -2.38 -39.44
C ARG A 613 10.51 -1.44 -39.83
N VAL A 614 11.74 -1.94 -39.78
CA VAL A 614 12.95 -1.18 -40.14
C VAL A 614 13.06 0.09 -39.26
N TRP A 615 13.09 -0.11 -37.94
CA TRP A 615 13.24 0.97 -36.95
C TRP A 615 14.69 1.08 -36.44
N GLU A 616 15.54 0.09 -36.75
CA GLU A 616 16.89 -0.10 -36.24
C GLU A 616 17.84 1.04 -36.67
N TRP A 617 17.53 1.74 -37.78
CA TRP A 617 18.27 2.92 -38.24
C TRP A 617 17.89 4.20 -37.48
N ASP A 618 16.67 4.28 -36.94
CA ASP A 618 16.15 5.45 -36.26
C ASP A 618 16.81 5.64 -34.90
N LYS A 619 17.77 6.59 -34.84
CA LYS A 619 18.55 6.85 -33.63
C LYS A 619 17.70 7.38 -32.48
N GLU A 620 16.66 8.18 -32.76
CA GLU A 620 15.81 8.75 -31.72
C GLU A 620 14.86 7.71 -31.14
N PHE A 621 14.31 6.85 -32.00
CA PHE A 621 13.50 5.72 -31.54
C PHE A 621 14.33 4.74 -30.70
N ARG A 622 15.58 4.45 -31.07
CA ARG A 622 16.49 3.63 -30.25
C ARG A 622 16.78 4.25 -28.89
N LYS A 623 17.09 5.55 -28.84
CA LYS A 623 17.27 6.28 -27.56
C LYS A 623 16.01 6.21 -26.69
N ARG A 624 14.82 6.30 -27.30
CA ARG A 624 13.54 6.15 -26.59
C ARG A 624 13.42 4.76 -25.96
N LEU A 625 13.69 3.69 -26.71
CA LEU A 625 13.67 2.31 -26.17
C LEU A 625 14.64 2.14 -24.99
N THR A 626 15.84 2.73 -25.08
CA THR A 626 16.80 2.72 -23.95
C THR A 626 16.27 3.46 -22.73
N ARG A 627 15.69 4.66 -22.90
CA ARG A 627 15.11 5.43 -21.78
C ARG A 627 13.94 4.71 -21.11
N LEU A 628 13.11 4.03 -21.91
CA LEU A 628 12.00 3.21 -21.41
C LEU A 628 12.47 1.92 -20.72
N SER A 629 13.77 1.62 -20.73
CA SER A 629 14.37 0.45 -20.08
C SER A 629 13.83 -0.91 -20.54
N THR A 630 13.20 -0.96 -21.72
CA THR A 630 12.58 -2.16 -22.29
C THR A 630 13.64 -3.21 -22.60
N ILE A 631 13.32 -4.48 -22.34
CA ILE A 631 14.28 -5.59 -22.51
C ILE A 631 14.15 -6.29 -23.87
N GLY A 632 12.99 -6.17 -24.50
CA GLY A 632 12.69 -6.74 -25.80
C GLY A 632 11.70 -5.90 -26.57
N ILE A 633 11.61 -6.17 -27.87
CA ILE A 633 10.66 -5.54 -28.78
C ILE A 633 9.99 -6.58 -29.67
N ASP A 634 8.67 -6.51 -29.78
CA ASP A 634 7.87 -7.37 -30.66
C ASP A 634 6.72 -6.56 -31.30
N MET A 635 5.72 -7.22 -31.88
CA MET A 635 4.63 -6.56 -32.59
C MET A 635 3.25 -6.72 -31.92
N GLU A 636 3.04 -7.71 -31.04
CA GLU A 636 1.69 -8.12 -30.62
C GLU A 636 1.46 -8.24 -29.11
N THR A 637 2.51 -8.36 -28.29
CA THR A 637 2.34 -8.67 -26.85
C THR A 637 1.43 -7.68 -26.12
N ALA A 638 1.54 -6.38 -26.35
CA ALA A 638 0.68 -5.39 -25.68
C ALA A 638 -0.78 -5.49 -26.13
N THR A 639 -1.04 -5.70 -27.42
CA THR A 639 -2.41 -5.93 -27.92
C THR A 639 -3.04 -7.15 -27.27
N LEU A 640 -2.33 -8.27 -27.22
CA LEU A 640 -2.84 -9.51 -26.60
C LEU A 640 -3.17 -9.30 -25.12
N PHE A 641 -2.34 -8.53 -24.40
CA PHE A 641 -2.56 -8.23 -23.00
C PHE A 641 -3.77 -7.31 -22.76
N ILE A 642 -3.95 -6.31 -23.62
CA ILE A 642 -5.03 -5.31 -23.51
C ILE A 642 -6.37 -5.86 -23.97
N VAL A 643 -6.41 -6.49 -25.14
CA VAL A 643 -7.66 -7.08 -25.66
C VAL A 643 -8.06 -8.29 -24.82
N GLY A 644 -7.08 -9.08 -24.34
CA GLY A 644 -7.33 -10.12 -23.35
C GLY A 644 -7.90 -9.57 -22.04
N HIS A 645 -7.42 -8.42 -21.57
CA HIS A 645 -7.99 -7.76 -20.38
C HIS A 645 -9.43 -7.29 -20.64
N ALA A 646 -9.67 -6.60 -21.76
CA ALA A 646 -11.00 -6.11 -22.14
C ALA A 646 -12.02 -7.24 -22.28
N ASN A 647 -11.62 -8.37 -22.87
CA ASN A 647 -12.47 -9.54 -23.06
C ASN A 647 -12.47 -10.52 -21.88
N LYS A 648 -11.79 -10.20 -20.77
CA LYS A 648 -11.68 -11.04 -19.57
C LYS A 648 -11.15 -12.45 -19.88
N ILE A 649 -10.13 -12.52 -20.74
CA ILE A 649 -9.44 -13.75 -21.18
C ILE A 649 -8.06 -13.83 -20.55
N SER A 650 -7.73 -14.96 -19.91
CA SER A 650 -6.46 -15.09 -19.17
C SER A 650 -5.33 -15.19 -20.15
N ARG A 651 -4.32 -14.35 -19.99
CA ARG A 651 -3.38 -14.04 -21.06
C ARG A 651 -1.95 -13.99 -20.56
N GLY A 652 -1.03 -14.51 -21.34
CA GLY A 652 0.39 -14.52 -21.05
C GLY A 652 1.17 -14.63 -22.34
N ALA A 653 2.48 -14.40 -22.26
CA ALA A 653 3.38 -14.55 -23.40
C ALA A 653 4.67 -15.22 -22.95
N LEU A 654 5.20 -16.09 -23.79
CA LEU A 654 6.56 -16.61 -23.73
C LEU A 654 7.25 -16.19 -25.02
N LEU A 655 8.30 -15.38 -24.90
CA LEU A 655 8.98 -14.80 -26.05
C LEU A 655 10.36 -15.42 -26.22
N LEU A 656 10.63 -15.97 -27.39
CA LEU A 656 11.96 -16.45 -27.78
C LEU A 656 12.75 -15.30 -28.43
N VAL A 657 13.96 -15.02 -27.94
CA VAL A 657 14.82 -14.00 -28.55
C VAL A 657 15.39 -14.52 -29.86
N SER A 658 14.96 -13.95 -31.00
CA SER A 658 15.37 -14.38 -32.34
C SER A 658 16.61 -13.66 -32.87
N ASP A 659 16.76 -12.40 -32.45
CA ASP A 659 17.72 -11.43 -32.98
C ASP A 659 18.02 -10.34 -31.95
N MET A 660 19.12 -9.60 -32.14
CA MET A 660 19.55 -8.52 -31.24
C MET A 660 19.79 -7.24 -32.04
N PRO A 661 18.74 -6.49 -32.39
CA PRO A 661 18.79 -5.39 -33.36
C PRO A 661 19.66 -4.19 -32.93
N LEU A 662 20.02 -4.09 -31.64
CA LEU A 662 20.86 -3.02 -31.12
C LEU A 662 22.36 -3.39 -31.03
N MET A 663 22.75 -4.62 -31.38
CA MET A 663 24.13 -5.09 -31.26
C MET A 663 24.79 -5.22 -32.65
N PRO A 664 26.06 -4.81 -32.82
CA PRO A 664 26.78 -4.87 -34.11
C PRO A 664 26.84 -6.27 -34.73
N ASP A 665 26.86 -7.30 -33.88
CA ASP A 665 27.03 -8.70 -34.26
C ASP A 665 25.67 -9.41 -34.49
N GLY A 666 24.55 -8.68 -34.34
CA GLY A 666 23.18 -9.21 -34.24
C GLY A 666 22.41 -9.37 -35.55
N ILE A 667 22.97 -8.99 -36.70
CA ILE A 667 22.29 -9.11 -38.01
C ILE A 667 22.67 -10.45 -38.65
N LYS A 668 21.75 -11.42 -38.66
CA LYS A 668 22.02 -12.80 -39.12
C LYS A 668 21.97 -12.99 -40.65
N THR A 669 22.86 -13.85 -41.15
CA THR A 669 22.79 -14.48 -42.48
C THR A 669 21.93 -15.75 -42.45
N GLN A 670 21.16 -16.01 -43.52
CA GLN A 670 20.13 -17.07 -43.63
C GLN A 670 20.56 -18.53 -43.31
N LYS A 671 21.87 -18.86 -43.36
CA LYS A 671 22.36 -20.25 -43.26
C LYS A 671 22.62 -20.75 -41.83
N MET A 672 23.06 -19.88 -40.90
CA MET A 672 23.23 -20.25 -39.47
C MET A 672 21.89 -20.39 -38.75
N ASP A 673 20.83 -19.80 -39.29
CA ASP A 673 19.54 -19.63 -38.62
C ASP A 673 18.69 -20.92 -38.60
N ARG A 674 18.80 -21.79 -39.62
CA ARG A 674 17.89 -22.95 -39.75
C ARG A 674 18.10 -24.08 -38.73
N ARG A 675 19.34 -24.43 -38.37
CA ARG A 675 19.62 -25.54 -37.44
C ARG A 675 19.46 -25.15 -35.97
N VAL A 676 19.81 -23.91 -35.63
CA VAL A 676 19.70 -23.38 -34.27
C VAL A 676 18.25 -23.00 -33.94
N ASN A 677 17.51 -22.39 -34.89
CA ASN A 677 16.09 -22.09 -34.68
C ASN A 677 15.22 -23.34 -34.55
N ALA A 678 15.52 -24.45 -35.24
CA ALA A 678 14.69 -25.66 -35.15
C ALA A 678 14.64 -26.21 -33.72
N LYS A 679 15.81 -26.34 -33.06
CA LYS A 679 15.91 -26.83 -31.68
C LYS A 679 15.23 -25.89 -30.68
N PHE A 680 15.38 -24.58 -30.83
CA PHE A 680 14.74 -23.60 -29.96
C PHE A 680 13.23 -23.51 -30.17
N VAL A 681 12.75 -23.69 -31.41
CA VAL A 681 11.32 -23.74 -31.73
C VAL A 681 10.66 -24.97 -31.11
N ASP A 682 11.29 -26.14 -31.24
CA ASP A 682 10.76 -27.38 -30.65
C ASP A 682 10.65 -27.26 -29.13
N MET A 683 11.70 -26.75 -28.48
CA MET A 683 11.70 -26.52 -27.04
C MET A 683 10.70 -25.44 -26.61
N HIS A 684 10.54 -24.37 -27.40
CA HIS A 684 9.57 -23.32 -27.11
C HIS A 684 8.13 -23.82 -27.17
N LEU A 685 7.80 -24.61 -28.20
CA LEU A 685 6.50 -25.26 -28.34
C LEU A 685 6.27 -26.27 -27.21
N GLU A 686 7.27 -27.08 -26.86
CA GLU A 686 7.20 -28.04 -25.76
C GLU A 686 6.84 -27.37 -24.43
N MET A 687 7.57 -26.30 -24.07
CA MET A 687 7.32 -25.59 -22.81
C MET A 687 5.93 -24.93 -22.81
N GLY A 688 5.48 -24.40 -23.95
CA GLY A 688 4.13 -23.88 -24.09
C GLY A 688 3.06 -24.95 -23.87
N ILE A 689 3.22 -26.11 -24.49
CA ILE A 689 2.33 -27.27 -24.30
C ILE A 689 2.32 -27.69 -22.83
N ARG A 690 3.50 -27.92 -22.24
CA ARG A 690 3.65 -28.36 -20.86
C ARG A 690 2.97 -27.39 -19.88
N ALA A 691 3.25 -26.09 -20.01
CA ALA A 691 2.68 -25.07 -19.12
C ALA A 691 1.15 -25.04 -19.19
N MET A 692 0.58 -25.18 -20.39
CA MET A 692 -0.88 -25.11 -20.60
C MET A 692 -1.62 -26.42 -20.29
N THR A 693 -0.94 -27.56 -20.37
CA THR A 693 -1.50 -28.85 -19.94
C THR A 693 -1.50 -28.95 -18.42
N GLU A 694 -0.39 -28.64 -17.74
CA GLU A 694 -0.28 -28.79 -16.28
C GLU A 694 -1.22 -27.85 -15.52
N ILE A 695 -1.42 -26.62 -16.01
CA ILE A 695 -2.38 -25.68 -15.42
C ILE A 695 -3.82 -26.20 -15.54
N GLY A 696 -4.11 -27.00 -16.57
CA GLY A 696 -5.39 -27.69 -16.76
C GLY A 696 -5.58 -28.85 -15.78
N GLU A 697 -4.55 -29.67 -15.58
CA GLU A 697 -4.57 -30.85 -14.70
C GLU A 697 -4.64 -30.48 -13.21
N LYS A 698 -3.93 -29.43 -12.79
CA LYS A 698 -3.91 -28.97 -11.39
C LYS A 698 -5.23 -28.32 -10.94
N GLY A 699 -6.21 -28.16 -11.85
CA GLY A 699 -7.56 -27.69 -11.54
C GLY A 699 -7.64 -26.24 -11.03
N GLU A 700 -6.57 -25.46 -11.19
CA GLU A 700 -6.50 -24.11 -10.64
C GLU A 700 -7.31 -23.12 -11.47
N GLU A 701 -8.29 -22.46 -10.85
CA GLU A 701 -9.00 -21.35 -11.48
C GLU A 701 -8.05 -20.15 -11.70
N ILE A 702 -7.82 -19.79 -12.97
CA ILE A 702 -7.11 -18.57 -13.33
C ILE A 702 -8.08 -17.40 -13.16
N LYS A 703 -7.98 -16.70 -12.03
CA LYS A 703 -8.81 -15.54 -11.75
C LYS A 703 -8.32 -14.32 -12.53
N HIS A 704 -9.29 -13.66 -13.14
CA HIS A 704 -9.13 -12.36 -13.76
C HIS A 704 -9.15 -11.26 -12.72
N PHE A 705 -8.13 -10.40 -12.73
CA PHE A 705 -8.25 -9.09 -12.08
C PHE A 705 -9.17 -8.23 -12.94
N GLY A 706 -10.44 -8.15 -12.55
CA GLY A 706 -11.26 -7.00 -12.92
C GLY A 706 -10.94 -5.90 -11.93
N TYR A 707 -10.55 -4.73 -12.44
CA TYR A 707 -10.52 -3.50 -11.64
C TYR A 707 -11.95 -3.04 -11.37
#